data_AF-A0A9E1UDF4-F1
#
_entry.id   AF-A0A9E1UDF4-F1
#
_cell.length_a   1.000
_cell.length_b   1.000
_cell.length_c   1.000
_cell.angle_alpha   90.00
_cell.angle_beta   90.00
_cell.angle_gamma   90.00
#
_symmetry.space_group_name_H-M   'P 1'
#
loop_
_entity.id
_entity.type
_entity.pdbx_description
1 polymer ?
#
loop_
_entity_poly.entity_id
_entity_poly.type
_entity_poly.pdbx_seq_one_letter_code
_entity_poly.pdbx_strand_id
1 'polypeptide(L)'
;MPTHHLKAKGQPEEEKEDVCLFAQTNYRNQMRRFGTKTDDRRRHMYVVGKTGMGKTTMMENMVLHDIYAGHGVGVVDPHGDFAEKIIDYIPANRINDVVYFNPADVDFPIGFNILEVTTEEQKYLVAAGLMAVFKKIWVDMWSSRMEYILNNTLLALLDYPGSTLLGINRMLSDKEYRKKVVRASKDPVIKSFWQTEFASYNERYAQEAVAPIQNKIGQFLSASVIRNMVAQVKSTINIRELMDNKKIFIMNLSKGRIGEDNSRLLGGILINQIQLAAMERVDMPEKDRKDFFLYVDEFQNFATPSFANILSEARKYRLSLIMAHQYVAQLDEIVADAVFGNVGTIVAFRVGGADAEVLVKEFTPTFMEEDIVNLAKYHIFLKLMIDGVASLPFSAVTMPPIGSPTGSTEKVTRVSRERYAKKRSVIEDKILRWSGMSEGSEDGGEGLSKEDRQTKPKPRERAENRNEEKKPEKKTKEERMVSIQDLVSNKKREGSKDDKKPDNGREEKNTQRASTYMDKKDNSVKKEESKKKPEVKPVEKEIKETKHQGVQKSDEIISKKKRNRKRNKKKSTDRGVENNTDFSQTPAKTLDNSRQTVSEPKKIKQDEIISFDDNADSDSKKQDNNSQDDAHRKDS
;
A
#
# COMPACT_ATOMS: atom_id res chain seq x y z
N MET A 1 -39.95 -15.21 14.44
CA MET A 1 -39.64 -16.33 15.35
C MET A 1 -38.57 -17.19 14.68
N PRO A 2 -37.62 -17.80 15.42
CA PRO A 2 -36.61 -18.66 14.83
C PRO A 2 -37.17 -20.05 14.53
N THR A 3 -37.30 -20.42 13.26
CA THR A 3 -37.67 -21.78 12.84
C THR A 3 -36.45 -22.70 12.82
N HIS A 4 -35.81 -22.87 13.98
CA HIS A 4 -34.92 -23.99 14.25
C HIS A 4 -35.69 -25.00 15.09
N HIS A 5 -35.68 -26.28 14.68
CA HIS A 5 -35.90 -27.52 15.46
C HIS A 5 -36.32 -28.73 14.59
N LEU A 6 -36.35 -28.60 13.26
CA LEU A 6 -36.37 -29.74 12.33
C LEU A 6 -35.13 -29.72 11.44
N LYS A 7 -34.19 -30.63 11.70
CA LYS A 7 -33.14 -31.07 10.75
C LYS A 7 -33.36 -32.56 10.50
N ALA A 8 -33.33 -33.00 9.25
CA ALA A 8 -33.31 -34.42 8.93
C ALA A 8 -31.93 -35.02 9.28
N LYS A 9 -31.92 -36.25 9.81
CA LYS A 9 -30.66 -37.00 9.99
C LYS A 9 -30.06 -37.31 8.61
N GLY A 10 -28.80 -36.94 8.38
CA GLY A 10 -28.02 -37.38 7.22
C GLY A 10 -27.65 -36.30 6.20
N GLN A 11 -28.09 -35.04 6.35
CA GLN A 11 -27.44 -33.94 5.63
C GLN A 11 -26.04 -33.69 6.21
N PRO A 12 -25.01 -33.44 5.38
CA PRO A 12 -23.73 -32.95 5.87
C PRO A 12 -23.94 -31.59 6.58
N GLU A 13 -23.05 -31.25 7.51
CA GLU A 13 -23.04 -29.89 8.02
C GLU A 13 -22.56 -28.96 6.91
N GLU A 14 -23.43 -28.06 6.45
CA GLU A 14 -23.03 -26.92 5.63
C GLU A 14 -21.96 -26.15 6.41
N GLU A 15 -20.72 -26.14 5.92
CA GLU A 15 -19.69 -25.24 6.43
C GLU A 15 -20.23 -23.81 6.27
N LYS A 16 -20.51 -23.15 7.40
CA LYS A 16 -20.95 -21.76 7.39
C LYS A 16 -19.81 -20.91 6.87
N GLU A 17 -19.88 -20.55 5.59
CA GLU A 17 -18.93 -19.67 4.95
C GLU A 17 -18.74 -18.39 5.77
N ASP A 18 -17.48 -17.98 5.94
CA ASP A 18 -17.17 -16.77 6.67
C ASP A 18 -17.52 -15.52 5.82
N VAL A 19 -18.31 -14.65 6.41
CA VAL A 19 -18.91 -13.47 5.76
C VAL A 19 -18.52 -12.24 6.55
N CYS A 20 -17.59 -11.45 6.01
CA CYS A 20 -17.12 -10.22 6.62
C CYS A 20 -18.22 -9.15 6.54
N LEU A 21 -18.96 -8.94 7.64
CA LEU A 21 -20.09 -8.01 7.72
C LEU A 21 -19.62 -6.54 7.71
N PHE A 22 -20.23 -5.72 6.86
CA PHE A 22 -19.87 -4.29 6.74
C PHE A 22 -21.07 -3.32 6.61
N ALA A 23 -22.24 -3.80 6.18
CA ALA A 23 -23.39 -2.95 5.89
C ALA A 23 -24.74 -3.63 6.17
N GLN A 24 -25.83 -2.85 6.04
CA GLN A 24 -27.21 -3.30 6.18
C GLN A 24 -28.10 -2.68 5.10
N THR A 25 -29.07 -3.46 4.59
CA THR A 25 -30.05 -3.02 3.58
C THR A 25 -31.48 -3.26 4.06
N ASN A 26 -32.45 -2.53 3.52
CA ASN A 26 -33.85 -2.48 3.98
C ASN A 26 -34.78 -3.42 3.18
N TYR A 27 -34.33 -4.64 2.88
CA TYR A 27 -35.06 -5.59 2.04
C TYR A 27 -36.46 -5.91 2.59
N ARG A 28 -37.50 -5.55 1.82
CA ARG A 28 -38.93 -5.69 2.20
C ARG A 28 -39.24 -5.10 3.58
N ASN A 29 -38.74 -3.89 3.85
CA ASN A 29 -38.86 -3.18 5.14
C ASN A 29 -38.22 -3.91 6.34
N GLN A 30 -37.39 -4.93 6.11
CA GLN A 30 -36.57 -5.56 7.15
C GLN A 30 -35.12 -5.09 7.02
N MET A 31 -34.56 -4.52 8.08
CA MET A 31 -33.13 -4.22 8.13
C MET A 31 -32.34 -5.51 8.24
N ARG A 32 -31.66 -5.90 7.15
CA ARG A 32 -30.81 -7.10 7.08
C ARG A 32 -29.36 -6.67 6.97
N ARG A 33 -28.53 -7.09 7.94
CA ARG A 33 -27.07 -6.99 7.85
C ARG A 33 -26.56 -7.96 6.79
N PHE A 34 -25.52 -7.57 6.07
CA PHE A 34 -24.84 -8.40 5.09
C PHE A 34 -23.35 -8.08 5.06
N GLY A 35 -22.61 -8.90 4.31
CA GLY A 35 -21.17 -8.80 4.15
C GLY A 35 -20.71 -9.39 2.82
N THR A 36 -19.44 -9.72 2.74
CA THR A 36 -18.83 -10.38 1.57
C THR A 36 -18.14 -11.68 1.98
N LYS A 37 -18.34 -12.75 1.21
CA LYS A 37 -17.81 -14.10 1.48
C LYS A 37 -16.29 -14.14 1.27
N THR A 38 -15.59 -15.03 1.96
CA THR A 38 -14.12 -15.15 1.84
C THR A 38 -13.62 -15.36 0.40
N ASP A 39 -14.27 -16.17 -0.46
CA ASP A 39 -13.81 -16.29 -1.87
C ASP A 39 -14.07 -15.02 -2.69
N ASP A 40 -15.24 -14.40 -2.52
CA ASP A 40 -15.61 -13.16 -3.21
C ASP A 40 -14.59 -12.04 -2.94
N ARG A 41 -14.12 -11.93 -1.69
CA ARG A 41 -13.05 -10.99 -1.27
C ARG A 41 -11.71 -11.21 -1.97
N ARG A 42 -11.42 -12.42 -2.48
CA ARG A 42 -10.18 -12.71 -3.25
C ARG A 42 -10.15 -12.01 -4.60
N ARG A 43 -11.29 -11.48 -5.06
CA ARG A 43 -11.40 -10.57 -6.23
C ARG A 43 -11.33 -9.09 -5.83
N HIS A 44 -10.95 -8.79 -4.59
CA HIS A 44 -10.70 -7.45 -4.06
C HIS A 44 -11.96 -6.57 -3.92
N MET A 45 -11.81 -5.48 -3.17
CA MET A 45 -12.87 -4.49 -2.92
C MET A 45 -12.33 -3.07 -3.10
N TYR A 46 -13.08 -2.26 -3.84
CA TYR A 46 -12.81 -0.83 -4.05
C TYR A 46 -13.86 0.02 -3.35
N VAL A 47 -13.41 1.00 -2.56
CA VAL A 47 -14.25 1.83 -1.69
C VAL A 47 -13.98 3.31 -1.98
N VAL A 48 -14.89 3.97 -2.70
CA VAL A 48 -14.69 5.34 -3.18
C VAL A 48 -15.65 6.32 -2.48
N GLY A 49 -15.15 7.52 -2.15
CA GLY A 49 -15.96 8.53 -1.47
C GLY A 49 -15.18 9.69 -0.85
N LYS A 50 -15.83 10.87 -0.84
CA LYS A 50 -15.33 12.07 -0.19
C LYS A 50 -14.94 11.84 1.28
N THR A 51 -14.02 12.66 1.79
CA THR A 51 -13.57 12.63 3.18
C THR A 51 -14.76 12.71 4.15
N GLY A 52 -14.71 11.96 5.26
CA GLY A 52 -15.73 11.97 6.31
C GLY A 52 -17.04 11.24 6.00
N MET A 53 -17.22 10.64 4.82
CA MET A 53 -18.49 9.97 4.44
C MET A 53 -18.72 8.62 5.13
N GLY A 54 -17.66 7.96 5.63
CA GLY A 54 -17.74 6.69 6.37
C GLY A 54 -16.72 5.62 5.96
N LYS A 55 -15.92 5.82 4.91
CA LYS A 55 -14.96 4.83 4.36
C LYS A 55 -14.15 4.10 5.43
N THR A 56 -13.38 4.85 6.21
CA THR A 56 -12.48 4.33 7.25
C THR A 56 -13.26 3.55 8.31
N THR A 57 -14.44 4.00 8.73
CA THR A 57 -15.29 3.27 9.69
C THR A 57 -15.86 1.96 9.13
N MET A 58 -16.16 1.89 7.84
CA MET A 58 -16.50 0.62 7.19
C MET A 58 -15.30 -0.33 7.20
N MET A 59 -14.09 0.16 6.88
CA MET A 59 -12.87 -0.64 6.91
C MET A 59 -12.45 -1.07 8.32
N GLU A 60 -12.59 -0.21 9.32
CA GLU A 60 -12.40 -0.52 10.73
C GLU A 60 -13.24 -1.74 11.13
N ASN A 61 -14.53 -1.72 10.81
CA ASN A 61 -15.44 -2.83 11.11
C ASN A 61 -15.01 -4.15 10.44
N MET A 62 -14.54 -4.08 9.19
CA MET A 62 -14.06 -5.26 8.45
C MET A 62 -12.72 -5.78 8.99
N VAL A 63 -11.77 -4.90 9.33
CA VAL A 63 -10.49 -5.24 9.97
C VAL A 63 -10.73 -5.91 11.32
N LEU A 64 -11.64 -5.37 12.13
CA LEU A 64 -12.00 -5.96 13.43
C LEU A 64 -12.69 -7.31 13.25
N HIS A 65 -13.58 -7.46 12.26
CA HIS A 65 -14.17 -8.76 11.92
C HIS A 65 -13.08 -9.81 11.64
N ASP A 66 -12.11 -9.48 10.77
CA ASP A 66 -11.03 -10.39 10.38
C ASP A 66 -10.07 -10.73 11.54
N ILE A 67 -9.75 -9.75 12.39
CA ILE A 67 -8.88 -9.93 13.56
C ILE A 67 -9.54 -10.89 14.58
N TYR A 68 -10.86 -10.76 14.78
CA TYR A 68 -11.60 -11.62 15.70
C TYR A 68 -11.95 -12.99 15.08
N ALA A 69 -12.10 -13.09 13.75
CA ALA A 69 -12.23 -14.34 13.00
C ALA A 69 -10.92 -15.13 12.88
N GLY A 70 -9.78 -14.56 13.29
CA GLY A 70 -8.48 -15.26 13.27
C GLY A 70 -7.75 -15.20 11.93
N HIS A 71 -8.04 -14.23 11.07
CA HIS A 71 -7.36 -14.05 9.78
C HIS A 71 -6.04 -13.30 9.88
N GLY A 72 -5.26 -13.37 8.81
CA GLY A 72 -4.11 -12.50 8.57
C GLY A 72 -4.55 -11.18 7.95
N VAL A 73 -4.06 -10.07 8.48
CA VAL A 73 -4.53 -8.72 8.12
C VAL A 73 -3.34 -7.78 7.98
N GLY A 74 -3.30 -7.01 6.90
CA GLY A 74 -2.44 -5.84 6.74
C GLY A 74 -3.28 -4.57 6.78
N VAL A 75 -2.81 -3.52 7.46
CA VAL A 75 -3.46 -2.19 7.48
C VAL A 75 -2.41 -1.14 7.12
N VAL A 76 -2.64 -0.39 6.05
CA VAL A 76 -1.81 0.77 5.65
C VAL A 76 -2.60 2.05 5.90
N ASP A 77 -2.01 2.95 6.70
CA ASP A 77 -2.64 4.20 7.12
C ASP A 77 -1.66 5.39 6.99
N PRO A 78 -1.88 6.33 6.05
CA PRO A 78 -1.07 7.54 5.90
C PRO A 78 -1.39 8.66 6.91
N HIS A 79 -2.42 8.52 7.75
CA HIS A 79 -2.86 9.52 8.71
C HIS A 79 -2.46 9.16 10.15
N GLY A 80 -2.66 7.89 10.55
CA GLY A 80 -2.25 7.31 11.83
C GLY A 80 -3.44 6.96 12.75
N ASP A 81 -4.57 7.65 12.60
CA ASP A 81 -5.76 7.49 13.44
C ASP A 81 -6.41 6.11 13.29
N PHE A 82 -6.41 5.54 12.08
CA PHE A 82 -6.99 4.22 11.79
C PHE A 82 -6.10 3.11 12.37
N ALA A 83 -4.78 3.22 12.19
CA ALA A 83 -3.82 2.30 12.77
C ALA A 83 -3.84 2.32 14.31
N GLU A 84 -3.83 3.50 14.94
CA GLU A 84 -3.87 3.65 16.40
C GLU A 84 -5.19 3.12 16.99
N LYS A 85 -6.32 3.33 16.31
CA LYS A 85 -7.61 2.79 16.74
C LYS A 85 -7.70 1.28 16.64
N ILE A 86 -7.20 0.66 15.56
CA ILE A 86 -7.21 -0.81 15.43
C ILE A 86 -6.34 -1.46 16.51
N ILE A 87 -5.22 -0.84 16.88
CA ILE A 87 -4.33 -1.30 17.95
C ILE A 87 -5.04 -1.38 19.30
N ASP A 88 -5.91 -0.42 19.64
CA ASP A 88 -6.61 -0.43 20.92
C ASP A 88 -7.75 -1.45 21.01
N TYR A 89 -8.12 -2.08 19.88
CA TYR A 89 -9.19 -3.07 19.80
C TYR A 89 -8.67 -4.52 19.65
N ILE A 90 -7.35 -4.75 19.66
CA ILE A 90 -6.73 -6.08 19.52
C ILE A 90 -7.14 -7.00 20.69
N PRO A 91 -7.75 -8.17 20.44
CA PRO A 91 -8.15 -9.08 21.49
C PRO A 91 -6.92 -9.78 22.11
N ALA A 92 -7.00 -10.10 23.40
CA ALA A 92 -5.87 -10.53 24.21
C ALA A 92 -5.10 -11.76 23.68
N ASN A 93 -5.77 -12.63 22.93
CA ASN A 93 -5.18 -13.81 22.28
C ASN A 93 -4.35 -13.46 21.03
N ARG A 94 -4.68 -12.40 20.29
CA ARG A 94 -3.98 -11.96 19.07
C ARG A 94 -2.83 -10.98 19.31
N ILE A 95 -2.60 -10.52 20.55
CA ILE A 95 -1.53 -9.54 20.87
C ILE A 95 -0.14 -10.01 20.40
N ASN A 96 0.16 -11.32 20.49
CA ASN A 96 1.43 -11.90 20.02
C ASN A 96 1.54 -12.03 18.49
N ASP A 97 0.48 -11.69 17.74
CA ASP A 97 0.45 -11.70 16.29
C ASP A 97 0.67 -10.31 15.66
N VAL A 98 0.75 -9.25 16.48
CA VAL A 98 0.83 -7.87 15.99
C VAL A 98 2.27 -7.42 15.72
N VAL A 99 2.54 -7.10 14.46
CA VAL A 99 3.65 -6.23 14.04
C VAL A 99 3.08 -4.82 13.89
N TYR A 100 3.44 -3.91 14.80
CA TYR A 100 3.13 -2.49 14.70
C TYR A 100 4.32 -1.75 14.09
N PHE A 101 4.24 -1.48 12.80
CA PHE A 101 5.22 -0.70 12.06
C PHE A 101 4.86 0.78 12.15
N ASN A 102 5.55 1.50 13.04
CA ASN A 102 5.39 2.93 13.26
C ASN A 102 6.78 3.61 13.18
N PRO A 103 7.14 4.26 12.07
CA PRO A 103 8.41 4.96 11.96
C PRO A 103 8.54 6.14 12.94
N ALA A 104 7.45 6.70 13.45
CA ALA A 104 7.53 7.74 14.48
C ALA A 104 8.03 7.22 15.85
N ASP A 105 8.18 5.90 16.03
CA ASP A 105 8.80 5.26 17.19
C ASP A 105 10.34 5.27 17.09
N VAL A 106 10.93 6.47 17.23
CA VAL A 106 12.35 6.74 16.90
C VAL A 106 13.35 5.99 17.77
N ASP A 107 12.95 5.53 18.95
CA ASP A 107 13.79 4.81 19.91
C ASP A 107 13.80 3.29 19.68
N PHE A 108 12.74 2.77 19.03
CA PHE A 108 12.54 1.36 18.71
C PHE A 108 12.20 1.13 17.22
N PRO A 109 13.01 1.61 16.27
CA PRO A 109 12.74 1.41 14.85
C PRO A 109 12.84 -0.08 14.45
N ILE A 110 11.81 -0.54 13.74
CA ILE A 110 11.78 -1.85 13.08
C ILE A 110 12.76 -1.85 11.91
N GLY A 111 13.61 -2.88 11.81
CA GLY A 111 14.57 -3.02 10.71
C GLY A 111 13.88 -3.54 9.46
N PHE A 112 14.11 -2.86 8.33
CA PHE A 112 13.49 -3.22 7.06
C PHE A 112 14.47 -2.97 5.91
N ASN A 113 15.26 -3.99 5.55
CA ASN A 113 16.22 -3.91 4.47
C ASN A 113 15.60 -4.44 3.18
N ILE A 114 15.11 -3.53 2.33
CA ILE A 114 14.61 -3.91 1.01
C ILE A 114 15.69 -4.52 0.08
N LEU A 115 16.98 -4.38 0.40
CA LEU A 115 18.06 -5.07 -0.34
C LEU A 115 18.42 -6.46 0.24
N GLU A 116 17.71 -6.92 1.28
CA GLU A 116 17.85 -8.29 1.78
C GLU A 116 17.05 -9.24 0.90
N VAL A 117 17.76 -10.07 0.14
CA VAL A 117 17.23 -11.03 -0.84
C VAL A 117 17.84 -12.41 -0.63
N THR A 118 17.10 -13.45 -1.00
CA THR A 118 17.48 -14.86 -0.81
C THR A 118 17.74 -15.61 -2.12
N THR A 119 17.15 -15.18 -3.23
CA THR A 119 17.34 -15.79 -4.57
C THR A 119 17.77 -14.74 -5.62
N GLU A 120 18.17 -15.21 -6.80
CA GLU A 120 18.56 -14.32 -7.92
C GLU A 120 17.33 -13.68 -8.59
N GLU A 121 16.23 -14.41 -8.67
CA GLU A 121 14.96 -13.99 -9.27
C GLU A 121 14.33 -12.82 -8.47
N GLN A 122 14.42 -12.88 -7.14
CA GLN A 122 14.00 -11.79 -6.25
C GLN A 122 14.73 -10.47 -6.56
N LYS A 123 16.01 -10.49 -6.97
CA LYS A 123 16.81 -9.26 -7.20
C LYS A 123 16.19 -8.35 -8.24
N TYR A 124 15.86 -8.89 -9.42
CA TYR A 124 15.32 -8.10 -10.51
C TYR A 124 13.93 -7.55 -10.18
N LEU A 125 13.11 -8.32 -9.44
CA LEU A 125 11.79 -7.88 -8.97
C LEU A 125 11.88 -6.79 -7.88
N VAL A 126 12.80 -6.93 -6.92
CA VAL A 126 13.09 -5.91 -5.89
C VAL A 126 13.64 -4.63 -6.51
N ALA A 127 14.57 -4.74 -7.46
CA ALA A 127 15.10 -3.59 -8.19
C ALA A 127 13.99 -2.87 -8.98
N ALA A 128 13.20 -3.60 -9.78
CA ALA A 128 12.10 -3.03 -10.55
C ALA A 128 11.04 -2.35 -9.65
N GLY A 129 10.69 -2.98 -8.53
CA GLY A 129 9.77 -2.42 -7.53
C GLY A 129 10.29 -1.12 -6.90
N LEU A 130 11.56 -1.10 -6.45
CA LEU A 130 12.21 0.12 -5.96
C LEU A 130 12.21 1.24 -7.00
N MET A 131 12.58 0.91 -8.24
CA MET A 131 12.60 1.89 -9.33
C MET A 131 11.20 2.44 -9.64
N ALA A 132 10.15 1.61 -9.59
CA ALA A 132 8.77 2.06 -9.75
C ALA A 132 8.32 3.01 -8.63
N VAL A 133 8.67 2.72 -7.37
CA VAL A 133 8.33 3.58 -6.22
C VAL A 133 9.10 4.91 -6.28
N PHE A 134 10.41 4.89 -6.54
CA PHE A 134 11.20 6.12 -6.69
C PHE A 134 10.67 7.00 -7.85
N LYS A 135 10.30 6.39 -8.98
CA LYS A 135 9.73 7.06 -10.15
C LYS A 135 8.38 7.71 -9.86
N LYS A 136 7.49 7.07 -9.08
CA LYS A 136 6.19 7.63 -8.66
C LYS A 136 6.31 8.80 -7.68
N ILE A 137 7.42 8.91 -6.95
CA ILE A 137 7.63 9.96 -5.93
C ILE A 137 8.41 11.15 -6.49
N TRP A 138 9.27 10.95 -7.48
CA TRP A 138 10.08 12.01 -8.08
C TRP A 138 9.74 12.31 -9.55
N VAL A 139 8.47 12.11 -9.95
CA VAL A 139 7.97 12.22 -11.34
C VAL A 139 8.56 13.42 -12.10
N ASP A 140 8.41 14.63 -11.56
CA ASP A 140 8.84 15.88 -12.21
C ASP A 140 10.37 16.07 -12.31
N MET A 141 11.12 15.27 -11.55
CA MET A 141 12.58 15.33 -11.41
C MET A 141 13.28 14.07 -11.96
N TRP A 142 12.51 13.13 -12.51
CA TRP A 142 13.01 11.85 -13.00
C TRP A 142 13.62 11.97 -14.39
N SER A 143 14.69 11.23 -14.68
CA SER A 143 15.34 11.24 -15.99
C SER A 143 15.93 9.88 -16.35
N SER A 144 15.99 9.56 -17.64
CA SER A 144 16.50 8.27 -18.12
C SER A 144 17.94 7.99 -17.69
N ARG A 145 18.77 9.03 -17.53
CA ARG A 145 20.14 8.92 -16.99
C ARG A 145 20.14 8.56 -15.50
N MET A 146 19.27 9.19 -14.72
CA MET A 146 19.06 8.84 -13.31
C MET A 146 18.52 7.41 -13.16
N GLU A 147 17.55 7.02 -13.99
CA GLU A 147 16.97 5.68 -14.03
C GLU A 147 18.05 4.61 -14.33
N TYR A 148 18.87 4.84 -15.36
CA TYR A 148 19.94 3.91 -15.77
C TYR A 148 21.04 3.76 -14.71
N ILE A 149 21.56 4.85 -14.15
CA ILE A 149 22.63 4.81 -13.14
C ILE A 149 22.10 4.20 -11.83
N LEU A 150 20.89 4.55 -11.39
CA LEU A 150 20.30 4.01 -10.17
C LEU A 150 19.98 2.52 -10.31
N ASN A 151 19.46 2.06 -11.45
CA ASN A 151 19.23 0.63 -11.69
C ASN A 151 20.52 -0.20 -11.61
N ASN A 152 21.59 0.25 -12.30
CA ASN A 152 22.91 -0.39 -12.20
C ASN A 152 23.53 -0.32 -10.79
N THR A 153 23.13 0.66 -9.98
CA THR A 153 23.52 0.78 -8.56
C THR A 153 22.76 -0.22 -7.70
N LEU A 154 21.44 -0.33 -7.86
CA LEU A 154 20.62 -1.28 -7.09
C LEU A 154 21.00 -2.74 -7.39
N LEU A 155 21.15 -3.10 -8.67
CA LEU A 155 21.53 -4.47 -9.05
C LEU A 155 22.92 -4.86 -8.52
N ALA A 156 23.91 -3.95 -8.59
CA ALA A 156 25.23 -4.17 -8.02
C ALA A 156 25.21 -4.32 -6.48
N LEU A 157 24.32 -3.60 -5.79
CA LEU A 157 24.17 -3.71 -4.33
C LEU A 157 23.40 -4.98 -3.92
N LEU A 158 22.40 -5.41 -4.70
CA LEU A 158 21.67 -6.67 -4.47
C LEU A 158 22.55 -7.91 -4.67
N ASP A 159 23.63 -7.77 -5.43
CA ASP A 159 24.71 -8.77 -5.51
C ASP A 159 25.67 -8.76 -4.30
N TYR A 160 25.72 -7.68 -3.52
CA TYR A 160 26.70 -7.49 -2.45
C TYR A 160 26.14 -7.88 -1.06
N PRO A 161 26.69 -8.91 -0.40
CA PRO A 161 26.17 -9.39 0.89
C PRO A 161 26.16 -8.29 1.96
N GLY A 162 24.99 -8.07 2.56
CA GLY A 162 24.81 -7.09 3.62
C GLY A 162 24.83 -5.62 3.17
N SER A 163 24.53 -5.36 1.89
CA SER A 163 24.19 -4.03 1.41
C SER A 163 22.90 -3.50 2.06
N THR A 164 22.71 -2.18 2.01
CA THR A 164 21.52 -1.46 2.47
C THR A 164 21.30 -0.25 1.54
N LEU A 165 20.20 0.51 1.70
CA LEU A 165 19.98 1.72 0.91
C LEU A 165 21.09 2.80 1.10
N LEU A 166 21.84 2.77 2.22
CA LEU A 166 23.05 3.61 2.37
C LEU A 166 24.12 3.30 1.32
N GLY A 167 24.14 2.06 0.82
CA GLY A 167 25.06 1.58 -0.20
C GLY A 167 24.99 2.37 -1.50
N ILE A 168 23.84 2.99 -1.82
CA ILE A 168 23.65 3.79 -3.04
C ILE A 168 24.60 4.99 -3.04
N ASN A 169 24.57 5.81 -1.97
CA ASN A 169 25.43 6.98 -1.88
C ASN A 169 26.92 6.60 -1.80
N ARG A 170 27.27 5.49 -1.12
CA ARG A 170 28.64 4.96 -1.13
C ARG A 170 29.08 4.50 -2.52
N MET A 171 28.26 3.75 -3.25
CA MET A 171 28.58 3.28 -4.60
C MET A 171 28.87 4.42 -5.57
N LEU A 172 28.20 5.57 -5.39
CA LEU A 172 28.32 6.75 -6.24
C LEU A 172 29.52 7.65 -5.87
N SER A 173 29.93 7.71 -4.59
CA SER A 173 31.08 8.53 -4.14
C SER A 173 32.39 7.76 -3.90
N ASP A 174 32.32 6.61 -3.23
CA ASP A 174 33.46 5.87 -2.68
C ASP A 174 34.01 4.88 -3.72
N LYS A 175 35.17 5.23 -4.30
CA LYS A 175 35.84 4.44 -5.35
C LYS A 175 36.32 3.07 -4.86
N GLU A 176 36.62 2.90 -3.57
CA GLU A 176 37.07 1.61 -3.01
C GLU A 176 35.90 0.71 -2.62
N TYR A 177 34.84 1.27 -2.02
CA TYR A 177 33.59 0.53 -1.82
C TYR A 177 33.01 0.06 -3.15
N ARG A 178 33.02 0.91 -4.19
CA ARG A 178 32.63 0.52 -5.56
C ARG A 178 33.45 -0.68 -6.07
N LYS A 179 34.78 -0.66 -5.94
CA LYS A 179 35.63 -1.81 -6.34
C LYS A 179 35.26 -3.10 -5.59
N LYS A 180 34.94 -3.01 -4.28
CA LYS A 180 34.51 -4.15 -3.46
C LYS A 180 33.16 -4.72 -3.92
N VAL A 181 32.17 -3.86 -4.17
CA VAL A 181 30.83 -4.25 -4.66
C VAL A 181 30.91 -4.87 -6.05
N VAL A 182 31.57 -4.21 -7.02
CA VAL A 182 31.66 -4.67 -8.42
C VAL A 182 32.44 -5.99 -8.54
N ARG A 183 33.39 -6.26 -7.63
CA ARG A 183 34.09 -7.55 -7.56
C ARG A 183 33.17 -8.69 -7.14
N ALA A 184 32.24 -8.44 -6.22
CA ALA A 184 31.28 -9.43 -5.73
C ALA A 184 30.13 -9.71 -6.72
N SER A 185 29.82 -8.72 -7.58
CA SER A 185 28.76 -8.87 -8.59
C SER A 185 28.97 -10.09 -9.49
N LYS A 186 27.89 -10.72 -9.91
CA LYS A 186 27.91 -11.88 -10.81
C LYS A 186 27.78 -11.44 -12.26
N ASP A 187 26.86 -10.50 -12.52
CA ASP A 187 26.43 -10.06 -13.85
C ASP A 187 27.56 -9.37 -14.66
N PRO A 188 27.93 -9.88 -15.86
CA PRO A 188 28.93 -9.24 -16.72
C PRO A 188 28.52 -7.85 -17.24
N VAL A 189 27.23 -7.57 -17.41
CA VAL A 189 26.71 -6.29 -17.89
C VAL A 189 26.90 -5.22 -16.81
N ILE A 190 26.53 -5.53 -15.57
CA ILE A 190 26.73 -4.65 -14.41
C ILE A 190 28.22 -4.37 -14.18
N LYS A 191 29.09 -5.39 -14.35
CA LYS A 191 30.55 -5.19 -14.35
C LYS A 191 31.00 -4.25 -15.47
N SER A 192 30.55 -4.47 -16.71
CA SER A 192 30.94 -3.64 -17.85
C SER A 192 30.50 -2.17 -17.68
N PHE A 193 29.29 -1.93 -17.16
CA PHE A 193 28.84 -0.59 -16.80
C PHE A 193 29.80 0.08 -15.79
N TRP A 194 30.13 -0.59 -14.69
CA TRP A 194 30.96 0.03 -13.64
C TRP A 194 32.47 0.09 -13.96
N GLN A 195 33.00 -0.84 -14.75
CA GLN A 195 34.44 -0.96 -15.08
C GLN A 195 34.82 -0.29 -16.40
N THR A 196 33.88 -0.14 -17.33
CA THR A 196 34.11 0.43 -18.66
C THR A 196 33.34 1.74 -18.82
N GLU A 197 32.00 1.72 -18.72
CA GLU A 197 31.18 2.88 -19.08
C GLU A 197 31.35 4.01 -18.05
N PHE A 198 30.97 3.79 -16.80
CA PHE A 198 31.09 4.75 -15.71
C PHE A 198 32.55 5.11 -15.42
N ALA A 199 33.49 4.20 -15.68
CA ALA A 199 34.93 4.46 -15.55
C ALA A 199 35.48 5.38 -16.66
N SER A 200 34.85 5.42 -17.84
CA SER A 200 35.20 6.34 -18.94
C SER A 200 34.67 7.76 -18.73
N TYR A 201 33.72 7.96 -17.80
CA TYR A 201 33.18 9.27 -17.48
C TYR A 201 34.27 10.14 -16.84
N ASN A 202 34.53 11.33 -17.40
CA ASN A 202 35.39 12.30 -16.74
C ASN A 202 34.79 12.71 -15.37
N GLU A 203 35.64 13.04 -14.41
CA GLU A 203 35.23 13.16 -13.00
C GLU A 203 34.14 14.22 -12.77
N ARG A 204 34.18 15.33 -13.52
CA ARG A 204 33.13 16.34 -13.52
C ARG A 204 31.80 15.80 -14.04
N TYR A 205 31.79 15.14 -15.20
CA TYR A 205 30.57 14.55 -15.75
C TYR A 205 30.01 13.44 -14.86
N ALA A 206 30.86 12.64 -14.22
CA ALA A 206 30.44 11.65 -13.24
C ALA A 206 29.73 12.32 -12.04
N GLN A 207 30.31 13.37 -11.46
CA GLN A 207 29.67 14.15 -10.39
C GLN A 207 28.32 14.77 -10.82
N GLU A 208 28.29 15.45 -11.97
CA GLU A 208 27.07 16.03 -12.55
C GLU A 208 26.00 14.99 -12.94
N ALA A 209 26.39 13.72 -13.13
CA ALA A 209 25.48 12.61 -13.41
C ALA A 209 24.90 11.95 -12.16
N VAL A 210 25.68 11.82 -11.08
CA VAL A 210 25.24 11.15 -9.84
C VAL A 210 24.57 12.08 -8.83
N ALA A 211 24.88 13.39 -8.85
CA ALA A 211 24.36 14.35 -7.87
C ALA A 211 22.82 14.35 -7.73
N PRO A 212 22.00 14.22 -8.81
CA PRO A 212 20.53 14.12 -8.66
C PRO A 212 20.09 12.91 -7.82
N ILE A 213 20.74 11.75 -8.00
CA ILE A 213 20.47 10.54 -7.21
C ILE A 213 20.89 10.76 -5.77
N GLN A 214 22.11 11.26 -5.55
CA GLN A 214 22.68 11.48 -4.22
C GLN A 214 21.86 12.50 -3.41
N ASN A 215 21.35 13.56 -4.04
CA ASN A 215 20.48 14.53 -3.39
C ASN A 215 19.14 13.92 -2.97
N LYS A 216 18.49 13.14 -3.84
CA LYS A 216 17.19 12.50 -3.54
C LYS A 216 17.28 11.37 -2.51
N ILE A 217 18.27 10.49 -2.66
CA ILE A 217 18.55 9.40 -1.71
C ILE A 217 19.10 9.97 -0.39
N GLY A 218 19.93 11.02 -0.44
CA GLY A 218 20.41 11.75 0.73
C GLY A 218 19.29 12.45 1.51
N GLN A 219 18.31 13.06 0.83
CA GLN A 219 17.12 13.65 1.46
C GLN A 219 16.36 12.59 2.29
N PHE A 220 16.07 11.43 1.70
CA PHE A 220 15.40 10.32 2.40
C PHE A 220 16.20 9.78 3.60
N LEU A 221 17.51 9.60 3.44
CA LEU A 221 18.40 9.05 4.48
C LEU A 221 18.87 10.08 5.53
N SER A 222 18.57 11.36 5.33
CA SER A 222 18.87 12.43 6.30
C SER A 222 18.06 12.26 7.59
N ALA A 223 16.78 11.88 7.46
CA ALA A 223 15.89 11.57 8.55
C ALA A 223 16.40 10.34 9.33
N SER A 224 16.85 10.54 10.56
CA SER A 224 17.33 9.47 11.45
C SER A 224 16.30 8.36 11.62
N VAL A 225 15.02 8.74 11.73
CA VAL A 225 13.82 7.89 11.66
C VAL A 225 13.95 6.81 10.58
N ILE A 226 14.01 7.26 9.32
CA ILE A 226 14.04 6.41 8.14
C ILE A 226 15.34 5.63 8.07
N ARG A 227 16.47 6.33 8.26
CA ARG A 227 17.80 5.77 8.21
C ARG A 227 17.95 4.58 9.15
N ASN A 228 17.48 4.70 10.39
CA ASN A 228 17.62 3.66 11.41
C ASN A 228 16.69 2.45 11.15
N MET A 229 15.76 2.52 10.19
CA MET A 229 15.00 1.37 9.69
C MET A 229 15.70 0.70 8.49
N VAL A 230 16.02 1.48 7.45
CA VAL A 230 16.50 0.97 6.15
C VAL A 230 18.01 0.74 6.04
N ALA A 231 18.79 1.21 7.03
CA ALA A 231 20.23 0.96 7.13
C ALA A 231 20.60 -0.23 8.02
N GLN A 232 19.61 -0.96 8.56
CA GLN A 232 19.88 -2.22 9.26
C GLN A 232 20.22 -3.29 8.21
N VAL A 233 21.36 -3.97 8.36
CA VAL A 233 21.83 -5.00 7.41
C VAL A 233 20.85 -6.17 7.26
N LYS A 234 20.12 -6.50 8.33
CA LYS A 234 19.03 -7.48 8.35
C LYS A 234 17.75 -6.85 8.88
N SER A 235 16.66 -7.18 8.21
CA SER A 235 15.28 -6.90 8.61
C SER A 235 14.95 -7.60 9.93
N THR A 236 13.92 -7.11 10.62
CA THR A 236 13.37 -7.74 11.84
C THR A 236 11.96 -8.28 11.65
N ILE A 237 11.41 -8.12 10.44
CA ILE A 237 10.12 -8.68 10.03
C ILE A 237 10.30 -9.43 8.71
N ASN A 238 9.63 -10.57 8.57
CA ASN A 238 9.56 -11.33 7.32
C ASN A 238 8.12 -11.33 6.84
N ILE A 239 7.82 -10.59 5.78
CA ILE A 239 6.44 -10.41 5.29
C ILE A 239 5.79 -11.74 4.86
N ARG A 240 6.58 -12.67 4.29
CA ARG A 240 6.11 -14.00 3.92
C ARG A 240 5.64 -14.79 5.15
N GLU A 241 6.43 -14.78 6.23
CA GLU A 241 6.03 -15.38 7.51
C GLU A 241 4.79 -14.69 8.12
N LEU A 242 4.67 -13.36 8.03
CA LEU A 242 3.50 -12.65 8.57
C LEU A 242 2.21 -13.10 7.88
N MET A 243 2.24 -13.22 6.56
CA MET A 243 1.07 -13.64 5.79
C MET A 243 0.73 -15.13 6.01
N ASP A 244 1.72 -16.02 5.87
CA ASP A 244 1.50 -17.47 5.95
C ASP A 244 1.07 -17.92 7.35
N ASN A 245 1.55 -17.24 8.41
CA ASN A 245 1.16 -17.49 9.81
C ASN A 245 -0.03 -16.62 10.28
N LYS A 246 -0.81 -16.02 9.36
CA LYS A 246 -1.99 -15.19 9.65
C LYS A 246 -1.74 -14.11 10.72
N LYS A 247 -0.65 -13.35 10.60
CA LYS A 247 -0.29 -12.25 11.52
C LYS A 247 -1.04 -10.96 11.20
N ILE A 248 -0.96 -9.99 12.11
CA ILE A 248 -1.60 -8.68 12.01
C ILE A 248 -0.49 -7.64 11.80
N PHE A 249 -0.45 -7.00 10.63
CA PHE A 249 0.60 -6.06 10.26
C PHE A 249 0.02 -4.65 10.08
N ILE A 250 0.27 -3.78 11.06
CA ILE A 250 -0.30 -2.44 11.12
C ILE A 250 0.80 -1.42 10.81
N MET A 251 0.67 -0.75 9.66
CA MET A 251 1.61 0.23 9.13
C MET A 251 1.06 1.64 9.32
N ASN A 252 1.40 2.27 10.45
CA ASN A 252 1.13 3.67 10.70
C ASN A 252 2.22 4.50 10.02
N LEU A 253 1.86 5.11 8.90
CA LEU A 253 2.73 5.92 8.06
C LEU A 253 2.33 7.41 8.16
N SER A 254 1.89 7.86 9.35
CA SER A 254 1.35 9.20 9.60
C SER A 254 2.22 10.32 8.98
N LYS A 255 1.76 10.88 7.86
CA LYS A 255 2.45 11.94 7.12
C LYS A 255 2.80 13.14 8.01
N GLY A 256 1.91 13.47 8.95
CA GLY A 256 2.09 14.57 9.90
C GLY A 256 3.21 14.35 10.91
N ARG A 257 3.62 13.10 11.15
CA ARG A 257 4.73 12.75 12.05
C ARG A 257 6.04 12.45 11.31
N ILE A 258 5.97 11.86 10.12
CA ILE A 258 7.17 11.33 9.41
C ILE A 258 7.52 12.07 8.12
N GLY A 259 6.66 12.98 7.64
CA GLY A 259 6.78 13.68 6.36
C GLY A 259 6.09 12.92 5.21
N GLU A 260 5.57 13.66 4.23
CA GLU A 260 4.77 13.06 3.15
C GLU A 260 5.59 12.17 2.20
N ASP A 261 6.72 12.66 1.68
CA ASP A 261 7.60 11.87 0.80
C ASP A 261 8.05 10.57 1.46
N ASN A 262 8.40 10.62 2.75
CA ASN A 262 8.81 9.47 3.55
C ASN A 262 7.67 8.46 3.74
N SER A 263 6.45 8.95 3.99
CA SER A 263 5.24 8.13 4.10
C SER A 263 4.93 7.41 2.79
N ARG A 264 4.89 8.14 1.67
CA ARG A 264 4.68 7.57 0.32
C ARG A 264 5.76 6.54 -0.02
N LEU A 265 7.04 6.84 0.27
CA LEU A 265 8.16 5.96 -0.02
C LEU A 265 8.13 4.68 0.81
N LEU A 266 7.94 4.77 2.13
CA LEU A 266 7.80 3.58 2.97
C LEU A 266 6.57 2.75 2.58
N GLY A 267 5.41 3.37 2.35
CA GLY A 267 4.19 2.63 1.98
C GLY A 267 4.29 1.93 0.63
N GLY A 268 4.82 2.60 -0.40
CA GLY A 268 5.08 1.98 -1.70
C GLY A 268 6.09 0.82 -1.59
N ILE A 269 7.17 1.01 -0.82
CA ILE A 269 8.17 -0.03 -0.52
C ILE A 269 7.56 -1.24 0.20
N LEU A 270 6.73 -1.00 1.22
CA LEU A 270 6.11 -2.05 2.03
C LEU A 270 5.07 -2.84 1.24
N ILE A 271 4.20 -2.17 0.46
CA ILE A 271 3.18 -2.88 -0.33
C ILE A 271 3.82 -3.63 -1.50
N ASN A 272 4.88 -3.09 -2.13
CA ASN A 272 5.67 -3.84 -3.10
C ASN A 272 6.28 -5.11 -2.46
N GLN A 273 6.76 -5.04 -1.22
CA GLN A 273 7.25 -6.23 -0.52
C GLN A 273 6.13 -7.20 -0.08
N ILE A 274 4.91 -6.72 0.20
CA ILE A 274 3.73 -7.58 0.37
C ILE A 274 3.33 -8.26 -0.96
N GLN A 275 3.48 -7.58 -2.10
CA GLN A 275 3.32 -8.20 -3.43
C GLN A 275 4.34 -9.33 -3.64
N LEU A 276 5.63 -9.08 -3.43
CA LEU A 276 6.67 -10.09 -3.65
C LEU A 276 6.49 -11.29 -2.71
N ALA A 277 6.28 -11.06 -1.41
CA ALA A 277 5.97 -12.10 -0.42
C ALA A 277 4.63 -12.84 -0.68
N ALA A 278 3.75 -12.30 -1.53
CA ALA A 278 2.58 -13.03 -2.04
C ALA A 278 2.94 -13.89 -3.25
N MET A 279 3.64 -13.33 -4.25
CA MET A 279 4.07 -14.05 -5.46
C MET A 279 4.96 -15.26 -5.14
N GLU A 280 5.78 -15.16 -4.09
CA GLU A 280 6.58 -16.27 -3.54
C GLU A 280 5.75 -17.51 -3.16
N ARG A 281 4.45 -17.36 -2.83
CA ARG A 281 3.55 -18.52 -2.57
C ARG A 281 3.33 -19.42 -3.78
N VAL A 282 3.91 -19.12 -4.94
CA VAL A 282 4.02 -20.08 -6.06
C VAL A 282 4.58 -21.43 -5.61
N ASP A 283 5.42 -21.46 -4.57
CA ASP A 283 5.96 -22.66 -3.91
C ASP A 283 4.90 -23.56 -3.21
N MET A 284 3.75 -23.01 -2.83
CA MET A 284 2.73 -23.65 -2.00
C MET A 284 1.47 -23.94 -2.84
N PRO A 285 0.82 -25.12 -2.73
CA PRO A 285 -0.43 -25.38 -3.44
C PRO A 285 -1.55 -24.42 -3.02
N GLU A 286 -2.39 -23.97 -3.96
CA GLU A 286 -3.32 -22.86 -3.71
C GLU A 286 -4.30 -23.13 -2.55
N LYS A 287 -4.76 -24.37 -2.41
CA LYS A 287 -5.63 -24.82 -1.30
C LYS A 287 -5.00 -24.61 0.09
N ASP A 288 -3.67 -24.63 0.19
CA ASP A 288 -2.92 -24.59 1.44
C ASP A 288 -2.51 -23.14 1.80
N ARG A 289 -2.45 -22.24 0.80
CA ARG A 289 -2.21 -20.79 0.97
C ARG A 289 -3.27 -20.17 1.88
N LYS A 290 -2.83 -19.40 2.88
CA LYS A 290 -3.75 -18.71 3.81
C LYS A 290 -4.17 -17.35 3.23
N ASP A 291 -5.45 -17.04 3.37
CA ASP A 291 -5.98 -15.73 2.97
C ASP A 291 -5.42 -14.61 3.88
N PHE A 292 -4.94 -13.54 3.24
CA PHE A 292 -4.42 -12.34 3.88
C PHE A 292 -5.09 -11.10 3.31
N PHE A 293 -5.73 -10.31 4.17
CA PHE A 293 -6.52 -9.14 3.78
C PHE A 293 -5.71 -7.86 3.98
N LEU A 294 -5.34 -7.19 2.88
CA LEU A 294 -4.60 -5.94 2.89
C LEU A 294 -5.55 -4.76 2.72
N TYR A 295 -5.77 -4.04 3.80
CA TYR A 295 -6.53 -2.80 3.85
C TYR A 295 -5.59 -1.62 3.61
N VAL A 296 -5.93 -0.76 2.64
CA VAL A 296 -5.16 0.45 2.31
C VAL A 296 -6.11 1.63 2.32
N ASP A 297 -6.00 2.50 3.33
CA ASP A 297 -6.73 3.78 3.31
C ASP A 297 -5.95 4.83 2.51
N GLU A 298 -6.69 5.69 1.81
CA GLU A 298 -6.17 6.69 0.87
C GLU A 298 -5.11 6.11 -0.11
N PHE A 299 -5.51 5.01 -0.77
CA PHE A 299 -4.76 4.15 -1.70
C PHE A 299 -3.85 4.88 -2.70
N GLN A 300 -4.29 6.03 -3.22
CA GLN A 300 -3.57 6.83 -4.21
C GLN A 300 -2.20 7.32 -3.75
N ASN A 301 -1.94 7.36 -2.44
CA ASN A 301 -0.64 7.73 -1.88
C ASN A 301 0.46 6.70 -2.17
N PHE A 302 0.07 5.46 -2.48
CA PHE A 302 0.97 4.33 -2.67
C PHE A 302 0.79 3.67 -4.04
N ALA A 303 -0.28 3.98 -4.76
CA ALA A 303 -0.62 3.49 -6.09
C ALA A 303 0.51 3.73 -7.12
N THR A 304 1.33 2.70 -7.34
CA THR A 304 2.28 2.59 -8.45
C THR A 304 1.68 1.75 -9.59
N PRO A 305 2.16 1.87 -10.84
CA PRO A 305 1.71 1.01 -11.95
C PRO A 305 1.86 -0.49 -11.69
N SER A 306 2.76 -0.93 -10.80
CA SER A 306 2.87 -2.33 -10.39
C SER A 306 1.63 -2.88 -9.67
N PHE A 307 0.75 -2.03 -9.11
CA PHE A 307 -0.53 -2.47 -8.55
C PHE A 307 -1.47 -3.04 -9.61
N ALA A 308 -1.36 -2.65 -10.88
CA ALA A 308 -2.17 -3.26 -11.94
C ALA A 308 -1.90 -4.78 -12.05
N ASN A 309 -0.64 -5.19 -11.89
CA ASN A 309 -0.23 -6.58 -11.85
C ASN A 309 -0.70 -7.26 -10.55
N ILE A 310 -0.64 -6.57 -9.40
CA ILE A 310 -1.19 -7.08 -8.13
C ILE A 310 -2.68 -7.42 -8.32
N LEU A 311 -3.49 -6.47 -8.78
CA LEU A 311 -4.94 -6.63 -8.91
C LEU A 311 -5.34 -7.73 -9.91
N SER A 312 -4.48 -8.00 -10.90
CA SER A 312 -4.71 -9.04 -11.91
C SER A 312 -4.27 -10.45 -11.46
N GLU A 313 -3.34 -10.56 -10.51
CA GLU A 313 -2.70 -11.84 -10.14
C GLU A 313 -2.88 -12.27 -8.67
N ALA A 314 -3.03 -11.32 -7.73
CA ALA A 314 -2.97 -11.55 -6.28
C ALA A 314 -4.01 -12.56 -5.76
N ARG A 315 -5.14 -12.71 -6.46
CA ARG A 315 -6.16 -13.75 -6.19
C ARG A 315 -5.54 -15.14 -6.04
N LYS A 316 -4.63 -15.53 -6.96
CA LYS A 316 -3.95 -16.84 -6.92
C LYS A 316 -3.09 -16.99 -5.67
N TYR A 317 -2.47 -15.90 -5.23
CA TYR A 317 -1.56 -15.85 -4.08
C TYR A 317 -2.27 -15.62 -2.73
N ARG A 318 -3.62 -15.63 -2.73
CA ARG A 318 -4.51 -15.41 -1.58
C ARG A 318 -4.28 -14.08 -0.85
N LEU A 319 -3.71 -13.10 -1.55
CA LEU A 319 -3.65 -11.70 -1.13
C LEU A 319 -4.92 -10.99 -1.62
N SER A 320 -5.70 -10.43 -0.70
CA SER A 320 -6.99 -9.79 -0.98
C SER A 320 -6.93 -8.31 -0.61
N LEU A 321 -7.05 -7.41 -1.59
CA LEU A 321 -6.94 -5.96 -1.36
C LEU A 321 -8.31 -5.34 -1.05
N ILE A 322 -8.36 -4.45 -0.05
CA ILE A 322 -9.49 -3.58 0.27
C ILE A 322 -8.97 -2.14 0.24
N MET A 323 -9.32 -1.40 -0.81
CA MET A 323 -8.70 -0.12 -1.14
C MET A 323 -9.70 1.01 -0.98
N ALA A 324 -9.44 1.93 -0.05
CA ALA A 324 -10.21 3.17 0.08
C ALA A 324 -9.57 4.34 -0.66
N HIS A 325 -10.43 5.17 -1.25
CA HIS A 325 -10.03 6.24 -2.16
C HIS A 325 -10.99 7.44 -2.11
N GLN A 326 -10.53 8.64 -2.44
CA GLN A 326 -11.36 9.87 -2.40
C GLN A 326 -11.92 10.30 -3.77
N TYR A 327 -11.05 10.43 -4.78
CA TYR A 327 -11.40 11.03 -6.07
C TYR A 327 -10.66 10.30 -7.20
N VAL A 328 -11.39 9.68 -8.14
CA VAL A 328 -10.84 8.76 -9.16
C VAL A 328 -9.70 9.42 -9.97
N ALA A 329 -9.82 10.73 -10.21
CA ALA A 329 -8.82 11.56 -10.89
C ALA A 329 -7.46 11.71 -10.17
N GLN A 330 -7.26 11.09 -8.99
CA GLN A 330 -5.97 10.99 -8.31
C GLN A 330 -5.20 9.70 -8.64
N LEU A 331 -5.80 8.77 -9.38
CA LEU A 331 -5.12 7.58 -9.91
C LEU A 331 -4.55 7.87 -11.30
N ASP A 332 -3.42 7.24 -11.64
CA ASP A 332 -2.97 7.18 -13.03
C ASP A 332 -3.94 6.31 -13.83
N GLU A 333 -4.19 6.63 -15.10
CA GLU A 333 -5.15 5.93 -15.99
C GLU A 333 -4.99 4.39 -15.95
N ILE A 334 -3.73 3.90 -16.07
CA ILE A 334 -3.36 2.48 -15.98
C ILE A 334 -3.81 1.82 -14.66
N VAL A 335 -3.77 2.55 -13.55
CA VAL A 335 -4.19 2.05 -12.23
C VAL A 335 -5.70 2.12 -12.08
N ALA A 336 -6.36 3.17 -12.59
CA ALA A 336 -7.82 3.28 -12.58
C ALA A 336 -8.46 2.13 -13.40
N ASP A 337 -7.98 1.90 -14.62
CA ASP A 337 -8.42 0.80 -15.48
C ASP A 337 -8.20 -0.57 -14.81
N ALA A 338 -7.04 -0.78 -14.19
CA ALA A 338 -6.73 -2.03 -13.50
C ALA A 338 -7.51 -2.23 -12.19
N VAL A 339 -8.00 -1.16 -11.55
CA VAL A 339 -8.99 -1.23 -10.47
C VAL A 339 -10.33 -1.67 -11.05
N PHE A 340 -10.94 -0.89 -11.95
CA PHE A 340 -12.29 -1.17 -12.46
C PHE A 340 -12.37 -2.52 -13.20
N GLY A 341 -11.31 -2.94 -13.91
CA GLY A 341 -11.26 -4.20 -14.64
C GLY A 341 -11.09 -5.46 -13.79
N ASN A 342 -10.61 -5.36 -12.53
CA ASN A 342 -10.30 -6.53 -11.69
C ASN A 342 -11.09 -6.62 -10.38
N VAL A 343 -11.62 -5.52 -9.83
CA VAL A 343 -12.30 -5.55 -8.53
C VAL A 343 -13.71 -6.15 -8.62
N GLY A 344 -13.95 -7.23 -7.89
CA GLY A 344 -15.23 -7.92 -7.87
C GLY A 344 -16.32 -7.17 -7.09
N THR A 345 -15.95 -6.35 -6.10
CA THR A 345 -16.90 -5.53 -5.33
C THR A 345 -16.53 -4.05 -5.37
N ILE A 346 -17.47 -3.21 -5.76
CA ILE A 346 -17.36 -1.74 -5.75
C ILE A 346 -18.37 -1.18 -4.76
N VAL A 347 -17.90 -0.27 -3.89
CA VAL A 347 -18.71 0.45 -2.91
C VAL A 347 -18.47 1.96 -3.07
N ALA A 348 -19.52 2.69 -3.44
CA ALA A 348 -19.50 4.14 -3.59
C ALA A 348 -20.30 4.81 -2.46
N PHE A 349 -19.62 5.66 -1.69
CA PHE A 349 -20.25 6.72 -0.89
C PHE A 349 -20.46 7.97 -1.78
N ARG A 350 -20.90 9.09 -1.19
CA ARG A 350 -20.99 10.38 -1.91
C ARG A 350 -19.63 10.82 -2.49
N VAL A 351 -19.60 11.10 -3.79
CA VAL A 351 -18.42 11.56 -4.56
C VAL A 351 -18.63 12.94 -5.21
N GLY A 352 -17.72 13.42 -6.05
CA GLY A 352 -17.91 14.58 -6.94
C GLY A 352 -18.60 14.23 -8.26
N GLY A 353 -19.00 15.23 -9.05
CA GLY A 353 -19.64 15.00 -10.36
C GLY A 353 -18.75 14.25 -11.34
N ALA A 354 -17.49 14.68 -11.49
CA ALA A 354 -16.51 14.00 -12.36
C ALA A 354 -16.20 12.55 -11.92
N ASP A 355 -16.27 12.25 -10.61
CA ASP A 355 -16.18 10.86 -10.14
C ASP A 355 -17.46 10.07 -10.48
N ALA A 356 -18.62 10.71 -10.40
CA ALA A 356 -19.91 10.08 -10.69
C ALA A 356 -20.05 9.73 -12.18
N GLU A 357 -19.59 10.59 -13.10
CA GLU A 357 -19.51 10.32 -14.56
C GLU A 357 -18.69 9.06 -14.88
N VAL A 358 -17.67 8.75 -14.06
CA VAL A 358 -16.92 7.49 -14.17
C VAL A 358 -17.69 6.33 -13.53
N LEU A 359 -18.18 6.52 -12.29
CA LEU A 359 -18.77 5.45 -11.49
C LEU A 359 -20.17 5.01 -11.94
N VAL A 360 -20.97 5.90 -12.56
CA VAL A 360 -22.33 5.59 -13.04
C VAL A 360 -22.32 4.44 -14.06
N LYS A 361 -21.21 4.26 -14.79
CA LYS A 361 -21.01 3.16 -15.76
C LYS A 361 -21.11 1.78 -15.10
N GLU A 362 -20.72 1.68 -13.82
CA GLU A 362 -20.83 0.45 -13.02
C GLU A 362 -22.19 0.26 -12.34
N PHE A 363 -22.97 1.36 -12.16
CA PHE A 363 -24.24 1.39 -11.45
C PHE A 363 -25.49 1.55 -12.35
N THR A 364 -25.30 1.83 -13.64
CA THR A 364 -26.34 1.85 -14.68
C THR A 364 -26.96 0.45 -14.85
N PRO A 365 -28.29 0.32 -15.05
CA PRO A 365 -29.30 1.37 -15.16
C PRO A 365 -30.02 1.68 -13.83
N THR A 366 -29.47 1.25 -12.68
CA THR A 366 -30.17 1.30 -11.38
C THR A 366 -30.03 2.65 -10.67
N PHE A 367 -28.89 3.32 -10.82
CA PHE A 367 -28.61 4.64 -10.25
C PHE A 367 -28.01 5.55 -11.31
N MET A 368 -28.36 6.84 -11.27
CA MET A 368 -27.82 7.90 -12.14
C MET A 368 -26.74 8.71 -11.40
N GLU A 369 -26.02 9.59 -12.11
CA GLU A 369 -24.94 10.40 -11.52
C GLU A 369 -25.43 11.26 -10.35
N GLU A 370 -26.62 11.85 -10.48
CA GLU A 370 -27.26 12.67 -9.46
C GLU A 370 -27.52 11.88 -8.17
N ASP A 371 -27.84 10.59 -8.25
CA ASP A 371 -28.05 9.75 -7.08
C ASP A 371 -26.74 9.63 -6.28
N ILE A 372 -25.61 9.37 -6.96
CA ILE A 372 -24.30 9.18 -6.31
C ILE A 372 -23.78 10.50 -5.70
N VAL A 373 -24.07 11.63 -6.35
CA VAL A 373 -23.71 12.97 -5.85
C VAL A 373 -24.59 13.39 -4.66
N ASN A 374 -25.86 12.97 -4.62
CA ASN A 374 -26.79 13.32 -3.53
C ASN A 374 -26.82 12.32 -2.37
N LEU A 375 -26.28 11.11 -2.52
CA LEU A 375 -26.24 10.02 -1.55
C LEU A 375 -25.89 10.48 -0.11
N ALA A 376 -26.68 10.10 0.89
CA ALA A 376 -26.52 10.61 2.26
C ALA A 376 -25.26 10.07 2.98
N LYS A 377 -24.82 10.75 4.05
CA LYS A 377 -23.67 10.29 4.86
C LYS A 377 -23.91 8.88 5.40
N TYR A 378 -22.90 8.02 5.38
CA TYR A 378 -22.96 6.58 5.72
C TYR A 378 -23.82 5.69 4.81
N HIS A 379 -24.62 6.25 3.89
CA HIS A 379 -25.26 5.48 2.83
C HIS A 379 -24.24 5.17 1.73
N ILE A 380 -24.42 4.01 1.10
CA ILE A 380 -23.60 3.51 0.01
C ILE A 380 -24.48 2.96 -1.12
N PHE A 381 -24.01 3.11 -2.35
CA PHE A 381 -24.38 2.23 -3.45
C PHE A 381 -23.27 1.20 -3.62
N LEU A 382 -23.64 -0.02 -3.96
CA LEU A 382 -22.67 -1.08 -4.17
C LEU A 382 -23.10 -2.09 -5.23
N LYS A 383 -22.09 -2.67 -5.86
CA LYS A 383 -22.13 -3.80 -6.77
C LYS A 383 -21.32 -4.90 -6.08
N LEU A 384 -22.01 -5.87 -5.50
CA LEU A 384 -21.43 -6.86 -4.59
C LEU A 384 -21.10 -8.14 -5.35
N MET A 385 -19.89 -8.66 -5.16
CA MET A 385 -19.58 -10.02 -5.58
C MET A 385 -20.27 -11.02 -4.63
N ILE A 386 -21.09 -11.91 -5.19
CA ILE A 386 -21.77 -12.99 -4.47
C ILE A 386 -21.56 -14.28 -5.27
N ASP A 387 -20.85 -15.24 -4.69
CA ASP A 387 -20.57 -16.54 -5.33
C ASP A 387 -19.88 -16.41 -6.70
N GLY A 388 -19.02 -15.39 -6.82
CA GLY A 388 -18.33 -15.02 -8.07
C GLY A 388 -19.19 -14.32 -9.12
N VAL A 389 -20.48 -14.08 -8.87
CA VAL A 389 -21.41 -13.37 -9.76
C VAL A 389 -21.66 -11.96 -9.22
N ALA A 390 -21.54 -10.94 -10.08
CA ALA A 390 -21.77 -9.56 -9.67
C ALA A 390 -23.27 -9.31 -9.48
N SER A 391 -23.66 -8.78 -8.32
CA SER A 391 -25.04 -8.38 -8.06
C SER A 391 -25.47 -7.28 -9.02
N LEU A 392 -26.77 -7.14 -9.23
CA LEU A 392 -27.31 -5.83 -9.63
C LEU A 392 -26.91 -4.79 -8.57
N PRO A 393 -26.66 -3.53 -8.96
CA PRO A 393 -26.46 -2.44 -8.01
C PRO A 393 -27.61 -2.35 -7.00
N PHE A 394 -27.29 -2.04 -5.75
CA PHE A 394 -28.29 -1.76 -4.72
C PHE A 394 -27.81 -0.73 -3.71
N SER A 395 -28.71 -0.27 -2.84
CA SER A 395 -28.42 0.69 -1.78
C SER A 395 -28.37 0.03 -0.40
N ALA A 396 -27.49 0.56 0.44
CA ALA A 396 -27.31 0.11 1.81
C ALA A 396 -26.83 1.26 2.71
N VAL A 397 -26.81 1.00 4.02
CA VAL A 397 -26.19 1.86 5.02
C VAL A 397 -25.05 1.08 5.68
N THR A 398 -23.89 1.71 5.81
CA THR A 398 -22.74 1.11 6.52
C THR A 398 -23.03 0.92 8.01
N MET A 399 -22.41 -0.10 8.62
CA MET A 399 -22.58 -0.33 10.05
C MET A 399 -21.86 0.76 10.89
N PRO A 400 -22.40 1.14 12.08
CA PRO A 400 -21.65 1.96 13.04
C PRO A 400 -20.40 1.20 13.54
N PRO A 401 -19.44 1.88 14.22
CA PRO A 401 -18.27 1.23 14.80
C PRO A 401 -18.64 0.03 15.68
N ILE A 402 -18.01 -1.12 15.45
CA ILE A 402 -18.25 -2.36 16.21
C ILE A 402 -17.24 -2.56 17.34
N GLY A 403 -17.61 -3.39 18.32
CA GLY A 403 -16.75 -3.74 19.45
C GLY A 403 -16.62 -2.62 20.48
N SER A 404 -15.57 -2.72 21.31
CA SER A 404 -15.21 -1.70 22.30
C SER A 404 -13.71 -1.72 22.52
N PRO A 405 -13.09 -0.59 22.94
CA PRO A 405 -11.70 -0.54 23.34
C PRO A 405 -11.32 -1.67 24.28
N THR A 406 -10.23 -2.36 23.97
CA THR A 406 -9.64 -3.41 24.82
C THR A 406 -8.59 -2.85 25.78
N GLY A 407 -8.20 -1.58 25.62
CA GLY A 407 -7.11 -0.95 26.36
C GLY A 407 -5.75 -1.61 26.11
N SER A 408 -5.60 -2.36 25.00
CA SER A 408 -4.42 -3.19 24.76
C SER A 408 -3.25 -2.42 24.14
N THR A 409 -3.43 -1.14 23.77
CA THR A 409 -2.46 -0.33 23.04
C THR A 409 -1.03 -0.41 23.58
N GLU A 410 -0.80 -0.08 24.85
CA GLU A 410 0.54 -0.12 25.44
C GLU A 410 1.16 -1.53 25.41
N LYS A 411 0.33 -2.56 25.62
CA LYS A 411 0.74 -3.97 25.66
C LYS A 411 1.07 -4.48 24.26
N VAL A 412 0.29 -4.09 23.24
CA VAL A 412 0.53 -4.38 21.83
C VAL A 412 1.83 -3.71 21.37
N THR A 413 1.98 -2.39 21.60
CA THR A 413 3.21 -1.66 21.24
C THR A 413 4.43 -2.23 21.94
N ARG A 414 4.35 -2.54 23.25
CA ARG A 414 5.47 -3.15 23.99
C ARG A 414 5.86 -4.53 23.46
N VAL A 415 4.89 -5.44 23.28
CA VAL A 415 5.16 -6.79 22.76
C VAL A 415 5.70 -6.74 21.33
N SER A 416 5.23 -5.80 20.51
CA SER A 416 5.74 -5.62 19.15
C SER A 416 7.19 -5.09 19.15
N ARG A 417 7.52 -4.10 20.01
CA ARG A 417 8.89 -3.62 20.23
C ARG A 417 9.83 -4.75 20.69
N GLU A 418 9.40 -5.53 21.68
CA GLU A 418 10.17 -6.65 22.26
C GLU A 418 10.49 -7.76 21.23
N ARG A 419 9.64 -7.95 20.21
CA ARG A 419 9.80 -8.97 19.16
C ARG A 419 10.48 -8.47 17.89
N TYR A 420 10.14 -7.26 17.44
CA TYR A 420 10.38 -6.80 16.07
C TYR A 420 11.19 -5.50 15.96
N ALA A 421 11.57 -4.85 17.07
CA ALA A 421 12.40 -3.65 17.04
C ALA A 421 13.81 -3.89 17.60
N LYS A 422 14.71 -2.92 17.37
CA LYS A 422 15.99 -2.84 18.09
C LYS A 422 16.14 -1.44 18.68
N LYS A 423 16.79 -1.32 19.83
CA LYS A 423 17.08 0.00 20.44
C LYS A 423 17.91 0.86 19.50
N ARG A 424 17.53 2.12 19.33
CA ARG A 424 18.18 3.11 18.46
C ARG A 424 19.70 3.13 18.54
N SER A 425 20.29 3.19 19.74
CA SER A 425 21.76 3.27 19.92
C SER A 425 22.49 2.08 19.27
N VAL A 426 21.99 0.85 19.48
CA VAL A 426 22.54 -0.39 18.91
C VAL A 426 22.49 -0.41 17.37
N ILE A 427 21.63 0.41 16.77
CA ILE A 427 21.55 0.61 15.32
C ILE A 427 22.50 1.71 14.87
N GLU A 428 22.52 2.86 15.54
CA GLU A 428 23.40 3.99 15.20
C GLU A 428 24.89 3.60 15.33
N ASP A 429 25.27 2.82 16.35
CA ASP A 429 26.60 2.19 16.49
C ASP A 429 26.98 1.31 15.27
N LYS A 430 26.00 0.54 14.76
CA LYS A 430 26.21 -0.36 13.61
C LYS A 430 26.27 0.42 12.29
N ILE A 431 25.49 1.48 12.15
CA ILE A 431 25.54 2.39 11.00
C ILE A 431 26.89 3.11 10.94
N LEU A 432 27.42 3.56 12.08
CA LEU A 432 28.72 4.23 12.16
C LEU A 432 29.88 3.31 11.73
N ARG A 433 29.87 2.05 12.18
CA ARG A 433 30.83 1.02 11.73
C ARG A 433 30.64 0.68 10.25
N TRP A 434 29.39 0.51 9.81
CA TRP A 434 29.08 0.18 8.40
C TRP A 434 29.47 1.31 7.44
N SER A 435 29.34 2.59 7.84
CA SER A 435 29.67 3.72 6.97
C SER A 435 31.17 3.90 6.74
N GLY A 436 32.02 3.30 7.58
CA GLY A 436 33.47 3.49 7.56
C GLY A 436 33.91 4.81 8.20
N MET A 437 33.04 5.47 8.98
CA MET A 437 33.36 6.71 9.70
C MET A 437 33.96 6.46 11.09
N SER A 438 34.22 5.20 11.45
CA SER A 438 35.04 4.84 12.61
C SER A 438 36.53 4.97 12.26
N GLU A 439 37.13 6.10 12.62
CA GLU A 439 38.60 6.21 12.66
C GLU A 439 39.17 5.25 13.71
N GLY A 440 40.25 4.53 13.37
CA GLY A 440 41.13 3.91 14.36
C GLY A 440 40.67 2.61 15.04
N SER A 441 40.35 1.56 14.27
CA SER A 441 40.56 0.17 14.72
C SER A 441 40.92 -0.73 13.55
N GLU A 442 41.87 -1.65 13.74
CA GLU A 442 42.59 -2.35 12.68
C GLU A 442 41.82 -3.52 12.01
N ASP A 443 42.51 -4.21 11.11
CA ASP A 443 42.01 -5.30 10.26
C ASP A 443 41.44 -6.48 11.07
N GLY A 444 40.49 -7.22 10.51
CA GLY A 444 39.70 -8.18 11.29
C GLY A 444 38.70 -9.03 10.49
N GLY A 445 39.06 -9.45 9.28
CA GLY A 445 38.21 -10.31 8.46
C GLY A 445 38.36 -11.81 8.77
N GLU A 446 37.64 -12.33 9.78
CA GLU A 446 37.63 -13.78 10.05
C GLU A 446 36.32 -14.33 10.66
N GLY A 447 36.04 -15.61 10.40
CA GLY A 447 35.32 -16.51 11.33
C GLY A 447 33.86 -16.24 11.72
N LEU A 448 32.89 -16.38 10.80
CA LEU A 448 31.49 -16.62 11.19
C LEU A 448 31.27 -18.08 11.63
N SER A 449 31.81 -18.47 12.79
CA SER A 449 31.57 -19.82 13.35
C SER A 449 31.66 -19.91 14.87
N LYS A 450 30.56 -20.36 15.49
CA LYS A 450 30.48 -21.10 16.77
C LYS A 450 31.32 -20.57 17.95
N GLU A 451 30.65 -19.96 18.93
CA GLU A 451 30.52 -20.61 20.24
C GLU A 451 29.36 -20.03 21.06
N ASP A 452 28.55 -20.93 21.64
CA ASP A 452 27.46 -20.58 22.55
C ASP A 452 27.31 -21.71 23.60
N ARG A 453 28.28 -21.77 24.52
CA ARG A 453 28.34 -22.78 25.58
C ARG A 453 28.87 -22.21 26.91
N GLN A 454 27.92 -21.97 27.82
CA GLN A 454 28.02 -22.14 29.27
C GLN A 454 29.23 -21.54 30.02
N THR A 455 28.92 -20.63 30.96
CA THR A 455 29.52 -20.71 32.30
C THR A 455 28.43 -20.69 33.37
N LYS A 456 28.49 -21.65 34.31
CA LYS A 456 27.78 -21.57 35.61
C LYS A 456 28.77 -21.04 36.66
N PRO A 457 28.34 -20.25 37.65
CA PRO A 457 29.21 -19.85 38.75
C PRO A 457 29.53 -21.04 39.67
N LYS A 458 30.73 -21.02 40.26
CA LYS A 458 31.08 -21.81 41.46
C LYS A 458 31.34 -20.85 42.64
N PRO A 459 31.12 -21.29 43.89
CA PRO A 459 31.17 -20.41 45.05
C PRO A 459 32.61 -20.04 45.45
N ARG A 460 32.74 -18.92 46.18
CA ARG A 460 33.95 -18.61 46.97
C ARG A 460 33.70 -18.97 48.43
N GLU A 461 34.69 -19.60 49.04
CA GLU A 461 34.66 -19.94 50.46
C GLU A 461 35.02 -18.74 51.35
N ARG A 462 34.81 -18.95 52.65
CA ARG A 462 34.82 -17.94 53.71
C ARG A 462 36.13 -18.02 54.48
N ALA A 463 36.85 -16.91 54.57
CA ALA A 463 38.00 -16.75 55.47
C ALA A 463 37.71 -15.59 56.42
N GLU A 464 37.41 -15.91 57.68
CA GLU A 464 37.31 -14.93 58.75
C GLU A 464 38.63 -14.89 59.53
N ASN A 465 39.05 -13.71 59.94
CA ASN A 465 39.56 -13.54 61.30
C ASN A 465 39.42 -12.09 61.78
N ARG A 466 39.30 -11.94 63.10
CA ARG A 466 39.11 -10.66 63.79
C ARG A 466 40.37 -10.28 64.56
N ASN A 467 40.55 -8.97 64.76
CA ASN A 467 40.85 -8.29 66.03
C ASN A 467 40.76 -6.76 65.74
N GLU A 468 40.48 -5.85 66.67
CA GLU A 468 40.38 -5.96 68.14
C GLU A 468 39.37 -4.91 68.67
N GLU A 469 38.85 -5.07 69.91
CA GLU A 469 37.92 -4.10 70.51
C GLU A 469 38.62 -2.99 71.29
N LYS A 470 38.23 -1.72 71.09
CA LYS A 470 38.35 -0.67 72.13
C LYS A 470 37.13 0.28 72.14
N LYS A 471 36.68 0.57 73.37
CA LYS A 471 35.67 1.56 73.81
C LYS A 471 36.27 2.31 75.02
N PRO A 472 35.68 3.43 75.49
CA PRO A 472 34.83 4.42 74.82
C PRO A 472 35.35 5.87 75.03
N GLU A 473 34.67 6.89 74.48
CA GLU A 473 34.17 8.07 75.24
C GLU A 473 33.63 9.20 74.31
N LYS A 474 32.47 9.73 74.72
CA LYS A 474 31.95 11.10 74.55
C LYS A 474 32.39 11.97 73.35
N LYS A 475 31.43 12.21 72.43
CA LYS A 475 31.07 13.57 71.99
C LYS A 475 29.59 13.63 71.60
N THR A 476 28.79 14.38 72.36
CA THR A 476 27.35 14.57 72.16
C THR A 476 27.06 15.63 71.10
N LYS A 477 26.26 15.27 70.09
CA LYS A 477 25.36 16.17 69.36
C LYS A 477 24.13 15.38 68.94
N GLU A 478 22.95 15.91 69.27
CA GLU A 478 21.63 15.38 68.92
C GLU A 478 20.71 16.60 68.63
N GLU A 479 19.47 16.35 68.19
CA GLU A 479 18.42 17.35 67.92
C GLU A 479 18.61 18.26 66.68
N ARG A 480 17.55 18.68 65.96
CA ARG A 480 16.22 18.09 65.65
C ARG A 480 15.57 18.84 64.47
N MET A 481 14.37 18.43 64.06
CA MET A 481 13.48 19.22 63.18
C MET A 481 13.01 20.52 63.86
N VAL A 482 12.85 21.61 63.10
CA VAL A 482 11.82 22.67 63.30
C VAL A 482 11.43 23.25 61.93
N SER A 483 10.20 23.77 61.82
CA SER A 483 9.71 24.53 60.68
C SER A 483 9.05 25.86 61.14
N ILE A 484 8.87 26.78 60.19
CA ILE A 484 7.87 27.87 60.18
C ILE A 484 8.14 29.14 61.06
N GLN A 485 8.16 30.28 60.34
CA GLN A 485 7.77 31.66 60.69
C GLN A 485 8.32 32.37 61.94
N ASP A 486 9.14 33.42 61.72
CA ASP A 486 8.75 34.84 61.90
C ASP A 486 9.89 35.76 61.34
N LEU A 487 9.74 37.04 60.96
CA LEU A 487 8.73 38.07 61.24
C LEU A 487 8.29 38.88 59.98
N VAL A 488 7.00 39.22 59.92
CA VAL A 488 6.41 40.55 59.54
C VAL A 488 6.79 41.15 58.15
N SER A 489 5.84 41.30 57.22
CA SER A 489 4.89 42.43 57.25
C SER A 489 3.54 42.20 56.56
N ASN A 490 2.45 42.58 57.25
CA ASN A 490 1.21 43.27 56.81
C ASN A 490 0.83 43.27 55.30
N LYS A 491 -0.44 43.12 54.87
CA LYS A 491 -1.73 43.11 55.60
C LYS A 491 -2.89 42.67 54.66
N LYS A 492 -3.84 41.86 55.15
CA LYS A 492 -5.30 41.79 54.80
C LYS A 492 -5.75 41.66 53.30
N ARG A 493 -6.92 41.11 52.97
CA ARG A 493 -7.81 40.05 53.53
C ARG A 493 -9.04 39.96 52.59
N GLU A 494 -9.56 38.76 52.32
CA GLU A 494 -10.91 38.49 51.77
C GLU A 494 -11.25 39.16 50.40
N GLY A 495 -12.25 38.73 49.61
CA GLY A 495 -13.04 37.50 49.65
C GLY A 495 -14.12 37.50 48.56
N SER A 496 -14.23 36.40 47.82
CA SER A 496 -15.45 35.85 47.15
C SER A 496 -16.53 36.76 46.52
N LYS A 497 -16.87 36.41 45.25
CA LYS A 497 -18.23 36.06 44.74
C LYS A 497 -19.10 37.06 43.93
N ASP A 498 -19.77 36.41 42.96
CA ASP A 498 -21.11 36.56 42.38
C ASP A 498 -21.54 37.80 41.55
N ASP A 499 -21.71 37.53 40.25
CA ASP A 499 -22.74 38.00 39.29
C ASP A 499 -23.40 39.40 39.41
N LYS A 500 -23.31 40.16 38.30
CA LYS A 500 -24.47 40.81 37.66
C LYS A 500 -24.23 41.27 36.20
N LYS A 501 -25.09 40.78 35.30
CA LYS A 501 -25.63 41.48 34.12
C LYS A 501 -27.05 42.00 34.48
N PRO A 502 -27.75 42.80 33.65
CA PRO A 502 -27.38 43.40 32.35
C PRO A 502 -27.56 44.94 32.28
N ASP A 503 -27.17 45.57 31.16
CA ASP A 503 -28.11 46.08 30.12
C ASP A 503 -27.70 47.41 29.42
N ASN A 504 -28.15 47.54 28.16
CA ASN A 504 -28.37 48.72 27.30
C ASN A 504 -27.37 49.92 27.26
N GLY A 505 -27.04 50.34 26.02
CA GLY A 505 -26.34 51.61 25.72
C GLY A 505 -25.70 51.61 24.32
N ARG A 506 -26.23 52.41 23.38
CA ARG A 506 -25.88 52.37 21.95
C ARG A 506 -24.63 53.19 21.55
N GLU A 507 -24.13 52.82 20.37
CA GLU A 507 -23.68 53.71 19.28
C GLU A 507 -22.23 54.28 19.21
N GLU A 508 -21.90 54.61 17.96
CA GLU A 508 -20.77 55.36 17.39
C GLU A 508 -19.32 55.06 17.81
N LYS A 509 -18.57 54.45 16.86
CA LYS A 509 -17.21 54.89 16.52
C LYS A 509 -16.97 54.88 15.01
N ASN A 510 -16.45 55.99 14.49
CA ASN A 510 -15.84 56.07 13.17
C ASN A 510 -14.62 57.01 13.21
N THR A 511 -13.75 56.87 12.21
CA THR A 511 -12.64 57.77 11.83
C THR A 511 -11.42 57.97 12.76
N GLN A 512 -10.24 57.81 12.13
CA GLN A 512 -9.01 58.62 12.29
C GLN A 512 -8.15 58.43 13.58
N ARG A 513 -6.82 58.72 13.58
CA ARG A 513 -5.71 58.62 12.58
C ARG A 513 -4.43 59.15 13.27
N ALA A 514 -3.33 58.39 13.35
CA ALA A 514 -1.98 58.90 13.69
C ALA A 514 -0.89 57.80 13.54
N SER A 515 0.42 58.05 13.33
CA SER A 515 1.12 59.01 12.45
C SER A 515 2.67 58.90 12.60
N THR A 516 3.41 58.66 11.50
CA THR A 516 4.86 58.97 11.26
C THR A 516 5.17 58.56 9.80
N TYR A 517 5.80 59.30 8.86
CA TYR A 517 6.90 60.31 8.83
C TYR A 517 8.27 59.75 9.23
N MET A 518 9.37 59.87 8.46
CA MET A 518 9.67 60.53 7.15
C MET A 518 10.41 59.53 6.19
N ASP A 519 11.03 59.83 5.02
CA ASP A 519 11.34 61.10 4.32
C ASP A 519 11.57 60.95 2.78
N LYS A 520 11.93 62.09 2.13
CA LYS A 520 12.61 62.39 0.83
C LYS A 520 13.33 61.25 0.06
N LYS A 521 13.53 61.32 -1.27
CA LYS A 521 13.86 62.51 -2.10
C LYS A 521 13.56 62.34 -3.62
N ASP A 522 13.32 63.45 -4.31
CA ASP A 522 12.95 63.51 -5.74
C ASP A 522 14.11 63.40 -6.75
N ASN A 523 13.81 62.94 -7.98
CA ASN A 523 13.72 63.87 -9.13
C ASN A 523 12.93 63.30 -10.34
N SER A 524 12.32 64.18 -11.13
CA SER A 524 11.52 63.85 -12.34
C SER A 524 12.17 64.44 -13.61
N VAL A 525 11.81 64.05 -14.84
CA VAL A 525 10.76 64.63 -15.74
C VAL A 525 11.03 63.98 -17.14
N LYS A 526 10.12 63.51 -18.03
CA LYS A 526 9.07 64.23 -18.82
C LYS A 526 8.20 63.26 -19.68
N LYS A 527 6.87 63.51 -19.76
CA LYS A 527 5.93 63.44 -20.94
C LYS A 527 5.84 62.17 -21.85
N GLU A 528 4.70 61.77 -22.46
CA GLU A 528 3.31 62.32 -22.52
C GLU A 528 2.22 61.22 -22.79
N GLU A 529 0.97 61.64 -23.05
CA GLU A 529 -0.35 60.91 -23.06
C GLU A 529 -0.59 59.90 -24.24
N SER A 530 -1.71 59.17 -24.44
CA SER A 530 -3.15 59.36 -24.08
C SER A 530 -4.03 58.07 -24.18
N LYS A 531 -5.04 57.82 -23.30
CA LYS A 531 -6.54 57.96 -23.45
C LYS A 531 -7.23 57.08 -24.55
N LYS A 532 -8.44 56.49 -24.43
CA LYS A 532 -9.47 56.36 -23.35
C LYS A 532 -10.52 55.23 -23.64
N LYS A 533 -11.38 54.90 -22.65
CA LYS A 533 -12.60 54.02 -22.64
C LYS A 533 -13.78 54.53 -23.54
N PRO A 534 -14.81 53.72 -23.90
CA PRO A 534 -16.09 53.66 -23.12
C PRO A 534 -16.94 52.35 -23.20
N GLU A 535 -18.15 52.37 -22.62
CA GLU A 535 -19.09 51.25 -22.31
C GLU A 535 -20.58 51.74 -22.37
N VAL A 536 -21.72 51.00 -22.48
CA VAL A 536 -22.10 49.57 -22.76
C VAL A 536 -23.67 49.44 -22.91
N LYS A 537 -24.20 48.57 -23.82
CA LYS A 537 -25.60 47.99 -23.91
C LYS A 537 -26.83 48.96 -24.16
N PRO A 538 -28.08 48.45 -24.42
CA PRO A 538 -28.56 47.41 -25.37
C PRO A 538 -29.93 47.74 -26.08
N VAL A 539 -30.54 46.75 -26.78
CA VAL A 539 -31.99 46.50 -27.15
C VAL A 539 -32.20 46.08 -28.63
N GLU A 540 -33.29 45.35 -28.93
CA GLU A 540 -33.53 44.48 -30.11
C GLU A 540 -34.54 45.02 -31.15
N LYS A 541 -34.46 44.58 -32.43
CA LYS A 541 -35.47 43.68 -33.06
C LYS A 541 -35.21 43.27 -34.54
N GLU A 542 -35.47 41.98 -34.80
CA GLU A 542 -35.97 41.28 -36.02
C GLU A 542 -35.54 41.65 -37.47
N ILE A 543 -35.05 40.64 -38.21
CA ILE A 543 -35.43 40.21 -39.59
C ILE A 543 -34.91 38.77 -39.84
N LYS A 544 -35.33 38.09 -40.94
CA LYS A 544 -35.26 36.61 -41.14
C LYS A 544 -34.20 36.14 -42.17
N GLU A 545 -34.11 34.80 -42.29
CA GLU A 545 -33.49 33.97 -43.36
C GLU A 545 -31.94 33.79 -43.32
N THR A 546 -31.33 32.63 -43.62
CA THR A 546 -31.82 31.26 -43.97
C THR A 546 -30.86 30.17 -43.40
N LYS A 547 -31.22 28.87 -43.47
CA LYS A 547 -30.39 27.71 -43.02
C LYS A 547 -30.33 26.57 -44.05
N HIS A 548 -29.13 26.05 -44.35
CA HIS A 548 -28.78 24.65 -44.74
C HIS A 548 -27.25 24.51 -44.52
N GLN A 549 -26.69 23.53 -43.79
CA GLN A 549 -26.55 22.06 -43.97
C GLN A 549 -25.38 21.62 -44.88
N GLY A 550 -24.64 20.58 -44.45
CA GLY A 550 -23.42 20.02 -45.08
C GLY A 550 -22.14 20.36 -44.27
N VAL A 551 -21.42 19.51 -43.52
CA VAL A 551 -21.12 18.05 -43.49
C VAL A 551 -19.81 17.66 -44.21
N GLN A 552 -18.82 17.25 -43.39
CA GLN A 552 -17.64 16.40 -43.65
C GLN A 552 -16.67 16.70 -44.80
N LYS A 553 -15.38 16.89 -44.46
CA LYS A 553 -14.22 16.40 -45.23
C LYS A 553 -12.91 16.47 -44.44
N SER A 554 -12.30 15.32 -44.13
CA SER A 554 -10.97 15.25 -43.48
C SER A 554 -10.16 13.97 -43.79
N ASP A 555 -10.48 13.28 -44.90
CA ASP A 555 -9.78 12.06 -45.36
C ASP A 555 -8.90 12.32 -46.61
N GLU A 556 -7.88 13.20 -46.53
CA GLU A 556 -6.95 13.36 -47.67
C GLU A 556 -5.50 13.82 -47.37
N ILE A 557 -4.89 13.38 -46.27
CA ILE A 557 -3.48 13.73 -45.94
C ILE A 557 -2.48 12.57 -46.16
N ILE A 558 -2.95 11.32 -46.29
CA ILE A 558 -2.10 10.12 -46.43
C ILE A 558 -1.46 9.98 -47.84
N SER A 559 -1.95 10.71 -48.85
CA SER A 559 -1.56 10.55 -50.26
C SER A 559 -0.19 11.13 -50.67
N LYS A 560 0.41 12.05 -49.89
CA LYS A 560 1.52 12.90 -50.37
C LYS A 560 2.95 12.53 -49.96
N LYS A 561 3.19 11.59 -49.03
CA LYS A 561 4.58 11.23 -48.60
C LYS A 561 5.21 10.00 -49.26
N LYS A 562 4.49 9.22 -50.09
CA LYS A 562 5.00 7.98 -50.72
C LYS A 562 5.64 8.12 -52.13
N ARG A 563 5.81 9.34 -52.68
CA ARG A 563 6.34 9.55 -54.06
C ARG A 563 7.77 10.12 -54.20
N ASN A 564 8.38 10.70 -53.15
CA ASN A 564 9.70 11.36 -53.25
C ASN A 564 10.92 10.50 -52.83
N ARG A 565 10.89 9.18 -53.05
CA ARG A 565 12.07 8.28 -52.92
C ARG A 565 12.23 7.30 -54.09
N LYS A 566 12.01 7.76 -55.33
CA LYS A 566 12.28 6.94 -56.54
C LYS A 566 12.62 7.73 -57.83
N ARG A 567 13.47 8.76 -57.73
CA ARG A 567 14.12 9.41 -58.90
C ARG A 567 15.33 10.28 -58.49
N ASN A 568 16.46 9.64 -58.20
CA ASN A 568 17.78 10.26 -58.40
C ASN A 568 18.87 9.19 -58.48
N LYS A 569 19.97 9.48 -59.19
CA LYS A 569 21.09 8.57 -59.55
C LYS A 569 20.72 7.31 -60.36
N LYS A 570 20.93 7.39 -61.69
CA LYS A 570 21.31 6.25 -62.55
C LYS A 570 22.28 6.78 -63.63
N LYS A 571 23.30 5.97 -64.00
CA LYS A 571 24.35 6.19 -65.04
C LYS A 571 25.52 7.16 -64.73
N SER A 572 26.62 6.58 -64.23
CA SER A 572 28.05 6.85 -64.53
C SER A 572 28.89 6.04 -63.52
N THR A 573 29.94 5.27 -63.81
CA THR A 573 30.61 4.76 -65.04
C THR A 573 31.20 3.37 -64.66
N ASP A 574 31.02 2.33 -65.48
CA ASP A 574 32.05 1.71 -66.36
C ASP A 574 33.12 0.81 -65.67
N ARG A 575 33.56 -0.25 -66.39
CA ARG A 575 34.67 -1.22 -66.12
C ARG A 575 34.52 -2.27 -64.99
N GLY A 576 34.34 -3.53 -65.40
CA GLY A 576 35.49 -4.46 -65.43
C GLY A 576 35.52 -5.70 -64.51
N VAL A 577 35.97 -6.82 -65.09
CA VAL A 577 36.79 -7.92 -64.50
C VAL A 577 36.09 -9.01 -63.62
N GLU A 578 35.70 -10.09 -64.32
CA GLU A 578 36.09 -11.51 -64.13
C GLU A 578 35.62 -12.46 -62.97
N ASN A 579 35.36 -13.71 -63.43
CA ASN A 579 35.63 -15.06 -62.88
C ASN A 579 34.81 -15.70 -61.74
N ASN A 580 34.14 -16.81 -62.13
CA ASN A 580 34.12 -18.18 -61.55
C ASN A 580 33.82 -18.37 -60.05
N THR A 581 32.88 -19.23 -59.67
CA THR A 581 33.00 -20.70 -59.88
C THR A 581 31.66 -21.45 -59.76
N ASP A 582 31.56 -22.60 -60.43
CA ASP A 582 30.53 -23.64 -60.23
C ASP A 582 30.72 -24.41 -58.91
N PHE A 583 29.66 -25.09 -58.42
CA PHE A 583 29.61 -26.57 -58.38
C PHE A 583 28.24 -27.17 -57.94
N SER A 584 27.94 -28.36 -58.47
CA SER A 584 26.93 -29.40 -58.09
C SER A 584 25.88 -29.08 -57.00
N GLN A 585 24.57 -29.19 -57.25
CA GLN A 585 23.77 -30.39 -57.60
C GLN A 585 23.67 -31.50 -56.52
N THR A 586 22.43 -31.90 -56.24
CA THR A 586 21.97 -33.01 -55.39
C THR A 586 22.08 -34.39 -56.06
N PRO A 587 21.91 -35.48 -55.30
CA PRO A 587 20.73 -36.33 -55.57
C PRO A 587 19.92 -36.72 -54.31
N ALA A 588 18.74 -37.32 -54.51
CA ALA A 588 17.71 -37.52 -53.47
C ALA A 588 17.44 -39.00 -53.13
N LYS A 589 16.70 -39.26 -52.03
CA LYS A 589 15.98 -40.53 -51.76
C LYS A 589 14.77 -40.38 -50.81
N THR A 590 13.57 -40.36 -51.41
CA THR A 590 12.30 -41.03 -51.02
C THR A 590 11.84 -41.24 -49.56
N LEU A 591 10.56 -40.91 -49.33
CA LEU A 591 9.59 -41.43 -48.32
C LEU A 591 9.80 -40.98 -46.85
N ASP A 592 8.78 -40.86 -45.99
CA ASP A 592 7.35 -41.25 -46.08
C ASP A 592 6.37 -40.15 -45.55
N ASN A 593 5.08 -40.45 -45.43
CA ASN A 593 3.95 -39.54 -45.25
C ASN A 593 3.69 -39.07 -43.80
N SER A 594 3.31 -37.80 -43.65
CA SER A 594 2.00 -37.43 -43.07
C SER A 594 1.73 -35.91 -43.13
N ARG A 595 0.50 -35.53 -43.47
CA ARG A 595 -0.02 -34.15 -43.35
C ARG A 595 -1.51 -34.20 -43.01
N GLN A 596 -1.93 -33.41 -42.03
CA GLN A 596 -3.30 -32.93 -41.92
C GLN A 596 -3.28 -31.41 -41.86
N THR A 597 -4.23 -30.77 -42.54
CA THR A 597 -4.33 -29.31 -42.69
C THR A 597 -5.58 -28.78 -42.01
N VAL A 598 -5.44 -27.65 -41.32
CA VAL A 598 -6.53 -26.93 -40.66
C VAL A 598 -7.53 -26.37 -41.68
N SER A 599 -8.81 -26.30 -41.32
CA SER A 599 -9.85 -25.53 -42.02
C SER A 599 -10.78 -24.83 -41.01
N GLU A 600 -11.33 -23.67 -41.42
CA GLU A 600 -12.13 -22.78 -40.56
C GLU A 600 -13.65 -23.11 -40.56
N PRO A 601 -14.40 -22.68 -39.53
CA PRO A 601 -15.77 -23.17 -39.28
C PRO A 601 -16.87 -22.43 -40.06
N LYS A 602 -18.02 -23.10 -40.23
CA LYS A 602 -19.31 -22.51 -40.62
C LYS A 602 -20.34 -22.62 -39.49
N LYS A 603 -21.33 -21.72 -39.47
CA LYS A 603 -22.43 -21.63 -38.48
C LYS A 603 -23.75 -22.23 -39.03
N ILE A 604 -24.79 -22.25 -38.18
CA ILE A 604 -26.24 -22.43 -38.48
C ILE A 604 -26.66 -23.93 -38.58
N LYS A 605 -27.72 -24.45 -37.92
CA LYS A 605 -28.80 -23.86 -37.08
C LYS A 605 -29.23 -24.78 -35.90
N GLN A 606 -30.40 -24.49 -35.31
CA GLN A 606 -31.03 -25.13 -34.14
C GLN A 606 -31.96 -26.30 -34.52
N ASP A 607 -32.58 -26.87 -33.47
CA ASP A 607 -33.80 -27.69 -33.43
C ASP A 607 -33.63 -29.20 -33.66
N GLU A 608 -33.62 -29.96 -32.56
CA GLU A 608 -34.16 -31.31 -32.52
C GLU A 608 -34.84 -31.54 -31.16
N ILE A 609 -36.08 -32.04 -31.18
CA ILE A 609 -36.94 -32.25 -30.00
C ILE A 609 -37.23 -33.76 -29.93
N ILE A 610 -37.16 -34.34 -28.74
CA ILE A 610 -37.68 -35.69 -28.47
C ILE A 610 -38.65 -35.61 -27.28
N SER A 611 -39.82 -36.21 -27.45
CA SER A 611 -40.95 -36.26 -26.52
C SER A 611 -41.39 -37.71 -26.28
N PHE A 612 -42.62 -37.90 -25.77
CA PHE A 612 -43.27 -39.17 -25.41
C PHE A 612 -42.78 -39.76 -24.06
N ASP A 613 -43.65 -40.29 -23.20
CA ASP A 613 -45.12 -40.40 -23.29
C ASP A 613 -45.81 -40.27 -21.93
N ASP A 614 -47.15 -40.15 -21.95
CA ASP A 614 -47.99 -39.76 -20.80
C ASP A 614 -49.13 -40.78 -20.57
N ASN A 615 -49.58 -40.93 -19.31
CA ASN A 615 -50.68 -41.82 -18.87
C ASN A 615 -50.45 -43.35 -19.00
N ALA A 616 -51.16 -44.22 -18.27
CA ALA A 616 -51.77 -44.17 -16.93
C ALA A 616 -52.19 -45.61 -16.55
N ASP A 617 -52.25 -45.94 -15.24
CA ASP A 617 -53.50 -46.43 -14.65
C ASP A 617 -53.42 -46.54 -13.12
N SER A 618 -54.58 -46.64 -12.47
CA SER A 618 -54.72 -46.78 -11.02
C SER A 618 -55.50 -48.04 -10.64
N ASP A 619 -55.05 -48.80 -9.65
CA ASP A 619 -55.96 -49.70 -8.91
C ASP A 619 -55.55 -49.88 -7.43
N SER A 620 -56.29 -50.71 -6.70
CA SER A 620 -56.75 -50.34 -5.36
C SER A 620 -56.56 -51.37 -4.25
N LYS A 621 -56.26 -50.82 -3.05
CA LYS A 621 -56.60 -51.28 -1.69
C LYS A 621 -57.29 -52.68 -1.55
N LYS A 622 -56.67 -53.62 -0.81
CA LYS A 622 -57.10 -54.05 0.56
C LYS A 622 -56.45 -55.34 1.14
N GLN A 623 -56.27 -55.29 2.46
CA GLN A 623 -56.47 -56.34 3.50
C GLN A 623 -55.67 -57.67 3.49
N ASP A 624 -54.67 -57.71 4.38
CA ASP A 624 -54.62 -58.53 5.62
C ASP A 624 -55.06 -60.01 5.63
N ASN A 625 -54.10 -60.89 5.91
CA ASN A 625 -54.13 -61.90 7.00
C ASN A 625 -52.72 -62.54 7.13
N ASN A 626 -52.12 -62.96 8.26
CA ASN A 626 -52.26 -62.79 9.72
C ASN A 626 -51.99 -64.15 10.40
N SER A 627 -50.84 -64.30 11.09
CA SER A 627 -50.59 -65.38 12.07
C SER A 627 -49.29 -65.17 12.86
N GLN A 628 -49.41 -64.98 14.19
CA GLN A 628 -48.75 -65.69 15.31
C GLN A 628 -47.22 -65.97 15.28
N ASP A 629 -46.45 -65.88 16.38
CA ASP A 629 -46.73 -65.47 17.79
C ASP A 629 -45.43 -65.13 18.58
N ASP A 630 -45.51 -65.02 19.92
CA ASP A 630 -44.43 -65.06 20.95
C ASP A 630 -43.63 -63.78 21.34
N ALA A 631 -44.27 -62.97 22.18
CA ALA A 631 -43.93 -62.70 23.61
C ALA A 631 -42.56 -62.12 24.09
N HIS A 632 -42.70 -61.16 25.05
CA HIS A 632 -41.73 -60.70 26.08
C HIS A 632 -40.45 -59.94 25.64
N ARG A 633 -39.95 -58.88 26.30
CA ARG A 633 -40.34 -58.04 27.47
C ARG A 633 -39.76 -56.62 27.15
N LYS A 634 -40.49 -55.50 27.24
CA LYS A 634 -40.90 -54.72 28.44
C LYS A 634 -39.76 -54.41 29.44
N ASP A 635 -39.48 -53.16 29.83
CA ASP A 635 -39.90 -51.83 29.34
C ASP A 635 -38.78 -50.81 29.70
N SER A 636 -38.77 -49.62 29.09
CA SER A 636 -37.97 -48.44 29.49
C SER A 636 -38.66 -47.16 29.01
#